data_AF-A0A8T2ZLB7-F1
#
_entry.id   AF-A0A8T2ZLB7-F1
#
_cell.length_a   1.000
_cell.length_b   1.000
_cell.length_c   1.000
_cell.angle_alpha   90.00
_cell.angle_beta   90.00
_cell.angle_gamma   90.00
#
_symmetry.space_group_name_H-M   'P 1'
#
loop_
_entity.id
_entity.type
_entity.pdbx_description
1 polymer ?
#
loop_
_entity_poly.entity_id
_entity_poly.type
_entity_poly.pdbx_seq_one_letter_code
_entity_poly.pdbx_strand_id
1 'polypeptide(L)'
;GFMNLKELSIGNLEGVQDLMQVGCLVTNRRGGYELSVLSLETLHLNLLPDMRSIWRGLVPSNLTSLKVNECKRLRHVFTDSMIASLAQLKVLEISNCEELDQIIAKDNDDENDQILSGSDLQSSCFPNLRRLEIRGCNKLKSLFPVAMASGLKKLQILKVRESSQLLVVFGQDDLASPVNVEKEMVLPDLRWLFLDRLPSIVYFSHGCYDFLFPHLEKLEVYGCPKLTPEYATTSNDLMSAQSKGFMNLIKISIGNLEGVQDLMQVGRLVTNIRVGHELSLVSLELRLNLLPGLRCIWKGLMSSNLTTLEVKECKRLTHVFTDSMIASLVQLKVLTISTCEELEQIIAKDNDEKDQIFSGSDLQSACVPNLCRLEITGCNKLKSLFPVAMASGLKKLQILKVRESSQLLGVFGQGDHASPVNVEKEMVLPDLQELLLVQLPSISCFSLGCYDFLFPHLKKLEVYGCPKLITESATTSNDSMRAQSEGFMNLKELSIGNLEGVQDLMQVGCLATNRRGGYELSVLSLEKLHLNLLPDMRSIWRGLVPSNLTSLKVNECKTLRHVFTDSMIASLAQLKVLEISNCEELEQIIAKDNDDENDRILSGSDLQSSCFPNLRRLEIRGCNKLKSLFPVAMASGLKKLQILKVRESSQLLGVFGQDDLASPVNVEKEMVLPDLRWLFLDRLPSIVYFSHECYDFLFPGLGTLEVCQCPKLATKFATTSKGLMSAQSE
;
A
#
# COMPACT_ATOMS: atom_id res chain seq x y z
N GLY A 1 -8.17 -19.07 51.84
CA GLY A 1 -6.92 -19.84 51.69
C GLY A 1 -6.34 -19.64 50.31
N PHE A 2 -5.68 -18.51 50.06
CA PHE A 2 -4.99 -18.21 48.79
C PHE A 2 -3.62 -17.58 49.05
N MET A 3 -2.86 -18.06 50.03
CA MET A 3 -1.56 -17.49 50.44
C MET A 3 -0.45 -17.55 49.35
N ASN A 4 -0.67 -18.29 48.25
CA ASN A 4 0.33 -18.52 47.19
C ASN A 4 -0.14 -18.12 45.78
N LEU A 5 -1.24 -17.36 45.66
CA LEU A 5 -1.75 -16.97 44.34
C LEU A 5 -0.84 -15.89 43.73
N LYS A 6 -0.24 -16.18 42.58
CA LYS A 6 0.66 -15.27 41.85
C LYS A 6 -0.02 -14.52 40.71
N GLU A 7 -1.03 -15.11 40.09
CA GLU A 7 -1.77 -14.51 38.97
C GLU A 7 -3.26 -14.61 39.22
N LEU A 8 -3.98 -13.51 38.98
CA LEU A 8 -5.42 -13.39 39.16
C LEU A 8 -6.00 -12.63 37.97
N SER A 9 -6.93 -13.26 37.26
CA SER A 9 -7.72 -12.63 36.21
C SER A 9 -9.19 -12.66 36.59
N ILE A 10 -9.85 -11.50 36.59
CA ILE A 10 -11.25 -11.32 36.97
C ILE A 10 -11.97 -10.62 35.82
N GLY A 11 -13.04 -11.25 35.34
CA GLY A 11 -13.71 -10.87 34.11
C GLY A 11 -15.22 -10.95 34.20
N ASN A 12 -15.94 -10.00 33.60
CA ASN A 12 -17.37 -10.13 33.28
C ASN A 12 -18.28 -10.34 34.51
N LEU A 13 -18.09 -9.53 35.55
CA LEU A 13 -18.87 -9.57 36.79
C LEU A 13 -19.60 -8.23 37.01
N GLU A 14 -20.91 -8.30 37.24
CA GLU A 14 -21.74 -7.15 37.62
C GLU A 14 -21.80 -6.99 39.15
N GLY A 15 -21.99 -5.75 39.63
CA GLY A 15 -22.14 -5.46 41.06
C GLY A 15 -20.83 -5.45 41.87
N VAL A 16 -19.69 -5.87 41.30
CA VAL A 16 -18.38 -5.83 41.96
C VAL A 16 -17.83 -4.41 41.93
N GLN A 17 -17.78 -3.78 43.10
CA GLN A 17 -17.31 -2.39 43.24
C GLN A 17 -15.82 -2.27 43.57
N ASP A 18 -15.21 -3.34 44.11
CA ASP A 18 -13.81 -3.42 44.52
C ASP A 18 -13.31 -4.87 44.64
N LEU A 19 -11.98 -5.05 44.77
CA LEU A 19 -11.36 -6.37 44.85
C LEU A 19 -11.70 -7.16 46.14
N MET A 20 -12.12 -6.48 47.21
CA MET A 20 -12.57 -7.11 48.47
C MET A 20 -13.86 -7.91 48.26
N GLN A 21 -14.79 -7.41 47.43
CA GLN A 21 -16.00 -8.13 47.05
C GLN A 21 -15.72 -9.40 46.25
N VAL A 22 -14.67 -9.40 45.43
CA VAL A 22 -14.21 -10.60 44.71
C VAL A 22 -13.69 -11.65 45.70
N GLY A 23 -13.00 -11.23 46.76
CA GLY A 23 -12.61 -12.11 47.86
C GLY A 23 -13.78 -12.80 48.55
N CYS A 24 -14.88 -12.08 48.73
CA CYS A 24 -16.11 -12.62 49.31
C CYS A 24 -16.80 -13.62 48.37
N LEU A 25 -16.80 -13.36 47.06
CA LEU A 25 -17.38 -14.27 46.05
C LEU A 25 -16.63 -15.61 45.98
N VAL A 26 -15.31 -15.60 46.07
CA VAL A 26 -14.47 -16.80 45.95
C VAL A 26 -14.46 -17.64 47.24
N THR A 27 -14.61 -17.01 48.42
CA THR A 27 -14.51 -17.72 49.71
C THR A 27 -15.84 -18.28 50.24
N ASN A 28 -16.96 -17.99 49.57
CA ASN A 28 -18.32 -18.44 49.93
C ASN A 28 -18.65 -18.33 51.44
N ARG A 29 -18.12 -17.29 52.11
CA ARG A 29 -18.40 -16.96 53.51
C ARG A 29 -18.84 -15.50 53.59
N ARG A 30 -19.96 -15.23 54.29
CA ARG A 30 -20.52 -13.87 54.49
C ARG A 30 -19.70 -12.96 55.44
N GLY A 31 -18.45 -13.31 55.74
CA GLY A 31 -17.55 -12.49 56.54
C GLY A 31 -16.44 -11.98 55.65
N GLY A 32 -16.30 -10.66 55.53
CA GLY A 32 -15.22 -10.02 54.79
C GLY A 32 -13.88 -10.41 55.40
N TYR A 33 -13.20 -11.37 54.78
CA TYR A 33 -11.77 -11.59 55.02
C TYR A 33 -11.05 -10.89 53.89
N GLU A 34 -10.05 -10.08 54.22
CA GLU A 34 -9.08 -9.60 53.25
C GLU A 34 -8.54 -10.81 52.50
N LEU A 35 -8.65 -10.81 51.17
CA LEU A 35 -7.80 -11.69 50.40
C LEU A 35 -6.37 -11.35 50.82
N SER A 36 -5.62 -12.33 51.30
CA SER A 36 -4.17 -12.18 51.48
C SER A 36 -3.53 -12.16 50.09
N VAL A 37 -3.76 -11.09 49.31
CA VAL A 37 -3.26 -10.88 47.94
C VAL A 37 -1.76 -10.54 47.96
N LEU A 38 -1.11 -10.59 49.14
CA LEU A 38 0.28 -10.19 49.36
C LEU A 38 1.30 -10.90 48.45
N SER A 39 0.99 -12.09 47.93
CA SER A 39 1.85 -12.85 47.01
C SER A 39 1.59 -12.58 45.51
N LEU A 40 0.62 -11.73 45.16
CA LEU A 40 0.18 -11.57 43.78
C LEU A 40 1.21 -10.80 42.94
N GLU A 41 1.61 -11.40 41.82
CA GLU A 41 2.56 -10.85 40.86
C GLU A 41 1.85 -10.24 39.63
N THR A 42 0.69 -10.77 39.24
CA THR A 42 -0.08 -10.33 38.07
C THR A 42 -1.56 -10.20 38.39
N LEU A 43 -2.14 -9.04 38.08
CA LEU A 43 -3.59 -8.79 38.17
C LEU A 43 -4.14 -8.35 36.82
N HIS A 44 -5.19 -9.02 36.36
CA HIS A 44 -5.94 -8.63 35.17
C HIS A 44 -7.42 -8.46 35.51
N LEU A 45 -7.94 -7.25 35.31
CA LEU A 45 -9.35 -6.89 35.49
C LEU A 45 -9.95 -6.59 34.12
N ASN A 46 -11.09 -7.21 33.80
CA ASN A 46 -11.73 -7.05 32.51
C ASN A 46 -13.26 -6.99 32.65
N LEU A 47 -13.93 -6.04 31.98
CA LEU A 47 -15.40 -5.98 31.96
C LEU A 47 -16.02 -5.97 33.38
N LEU A 48 -15.60 -5.01 34.21
CA LEU A 48 -16.13 -4.82 35.57
C LEU A 48 -16.83 -3.46 35.64
N PRO A 49 -18.09 -3.35 35.17
CA PRO A 49 -18.74 -2.07 34.93
C PRO A 49 -19.00 -1.26 36.20
N ASP A 50 -19.20 -1.93 37.35
CA ASP A 50 -19.49 -1.27 38.63
C ASP A 50 -18.27 -0.96 39.49
N MET A 51 -17.07 -1.34 39.05
CA MET A 51 -15.84 -1.15 39.81
C MET A 51 -15.52 0.33 39.95
N ARG A 52 -15.46 0.83 41.20
CA ARG A 52 -15.20 2.24 41.51
C ARG A 52 -13.77 2.50 41.97
N SER A 53 -13.19 1.52 42.67
CA SER A 53 -11.79 1.51 43.10
C SER A 53 -11.28 0.07 43.08
N ILE A 54 -10.01 -0.12 42.76
CA ILE A 54 -9.39 -1.45 42.77
C ILE A 54 -9.03 -1.86 44.20
N TRP A 55 -8.53 -0.91 45.00
CA TRP A 55 -7.91 -1.15 46.31
C TRP A 55 -8.71 -0.49 47.44
N ARG A 56 -8.79 -1.13 48.61
CA ARG A 56 -9.34 -0.56 49.86
C ARG A 56 -8.30 -0.58 50.98
N GLY A 57 -7.13 -0.01 50.73
CA GLY A 57 -6.04 0.07 51.71
C GLY A 57 -4.72 -0.42 51.13
N LEU A 58 -4.44 -1.73 51.21
CA LEU A 58 -3.13 -2.27 50.84
C LEU A 58 -3.07 -2.81 49.41
N VAL A 59 -2.00 -2.43 48.70
CA VAL A 59 -1.64 -2.98 47.39
C VAL A 59 -0.62 -4.12 47.56
N PRO A 60 -0.70 -5.22 46.79
CA PRO A 60 0.29 -6.29 46.85
C PRO A 60 1.69 -5.78 46.51
N SER A 61 2.64 -5.92 47.45
CA SER A 61 4.02 -5.46 47.28
C SER A 61 4.82 -6.22 46.20
N ASN A 62 4.34 -7.42 45.83
CA ASN A 62 4.95 -8.26 44.80
C ASN A 62 4.38 -8.02 43.39
N LEU A 63 3.44 -7.07 43.22
CA LEU A 63 2.75 -6.86 41.95
C LEU A 63 3.73 -6.36 40.88
N THR A 64 3.88 -7.14 39.82
CA THR A 64 4.73 -6.85 38.66
C THR A 64 3.95 -6.43 37.43
N SER A 65 2.70 -6.86 37.29
CA SER A 65 1.84 -6.50 36.16
C SER A 65 0.41 -6.21 36.60
N LEU A 66 -0.11 -5.06 36.18
CA LEU A 66 -1.51 -4.68 36.35
C LEU A 66 -2.13 -4.36 34.99
N LYS A 67 -3.23 -5.02 34.66
CA LYS A 67 -4.01 -4.79 33.44
C LYS A 67 -5.46 -4.52 33.82
N VAL A 68 -6.01 -3.39 33.38
CA VAL A 68 -7.37 -2.95 33.71
C VAL A 68 -8.10 -2.57 32.43
N ASN A 69 -9.12 -3.35 32.07
CA ASN A 69 -9.85 -3.22 30.82
C ASN A 69 -11.35 -3.07 31.10
N GLU A 70 -12.02 -2.13 30.44
CA GLU A 70 -13.49 -1.99 30.46
C GLU A 70 -14.07 -1.85 31.89
N CYS A 71 -13.35 -1.19 32.81
CA CYS A 71 -13.81 -0.88 34.17
C CYS A 71 -14.44 0.52 34.17
N LYS A 72 -15.69 0.61 33.68
CA LYS A 72 -16.30 1.89 33.26
C LYS A 72 -16.45 2.94 34.36
N ARG A 73 -16.73 2.53 35.61
CA ARG A 73 -16.93 3.41 36.77
C ARG A 73 -15.65 3.69 37.57
N LEU A 74 -14.51 3.17 37.14
CA LEU A 74 -13.25 3.32 37.84
C LEU A 74 -12.76 4.77 37.70
N ARG A 75 -12.55 5.46 38.83
CA ARG A 75 -12.11 6.87 38.82
C ARG A 75 -10.60 7.03 38.96
N HIS A 76 -9.98 6.20 39.80
CA HIS A 76 -8.52 6.15 39.99
C HIS A 76 -8.03 4.70 40.10
N VAL A 77 -6.74 4.48 39.82
CA VAL A 77 -6.11 3.15 39.91
C VAL A 77 -5.36 2.99 41.23
N PHE A 78 -4.65 4.03 41.67
CA PHE A 78 -3.86 4.04 42.90
C PHE A 78 -4.14 5.31 43.71
N THR A 79 -3.70 5.32 44.97
CA THR A 79 -3.59 6.55 45.77
C THR A 79 -2.13 6.83 46.14
N ASP A 80 -1.83 8.05 46.60
CA ASP A 80 -0.45 8.49 46.89
C ASP A 80 0.27 7.58 47.91
N SER A 81 -0.40 7.18 49.00
CA SER A 81 0.13 6.23 49.99
C SER A 81 0.52 4.86 49.42
N MET A 82 -0.04 4.46 48.26
CA MET A 82 0.22 3.16 47.65
C MET A 82 1.53 3.12 46.84
N ILE A 83 2.08 4.27 46.45
CA ILE A 83 3.23 4.35 45.52
C ILE A 83 4.45 3.59 46.05
N ALA A 84 4.74 3.71 47.35
CA ALA A 84 5.88 3.03 47.98
C ALA A 84 5.79 1.49 47.86
N SER A 85 4.57 0.93 47.81
CA SER A 85 4.33 -0.51 47.68
C SER A 85 4.44 -1.01 46.24
N LEU A 86 4.48 -0.12 45.24
CA LEU A 86 4.48 -0.44 43.81
C LEU A 86 5.88 -0.54 43.21
N ALA A 87 6.92 -0.66 44.03
CA ALA A 87 8.32 -0.70 43.61
C ALA A 87 8.63 -1.84 42.61
N GLN A 88 7.85 -2.93 42.61
CA GLN A 88 8.05 -4.09 41.72
C GLN A 88 7.28 -4.01 40.39
N LEU A 89 6.41 -3.01 40.21
CA LEU A 89 5.54 -2.91 39.05
C LEU A 89 6.37 -2.67 37.78
N LYS A 90 6.21 -3.55 36.78
CA LYS A 90 6.90 -3.52 35.48
C LYS A 90 5.97 -3.17 34.33
N VAL A 91 4.68 -3.53 34.43
CA VAL A 91 3.68 -3.34 33.38
C VAL A 91 2.42 -2.75 33.97
N LEU A 92 1.97 -1.63 33.42
CA LEU A 92 0.68 -1.02 33.69
C LEU A 92 -0.06 -0.79 32.36
N GLU A 93 -1.18 -1.48 32.15
CA GLU A 93 -2.03 -1.33 30.97
C GLU A 93 -3.46 -0.98 31.42
N ILE A 94 -3.99 0.14 30.95
CA ILE A 94 -5.34 0.60 31.28
C ILE A 94 -6.07 0.92 29.99
N SER A 95 -7.20 0.25 29.75
CA SER A 95 -7.97 0.38 28.51
C SER A 95 -9.46 0.58 28.78
N ASN A 96 -10.08 1.52 28.07
CA ASN A 96 -11.54 1.73 28.02
C ASN A 96 -12.19 1.94 29.41
N CYS A 97 -11.51 2.66 30.30
CA CYS A 97 -12.05 3.07 31.59
C CYS A 97 -12.64 4.48 31.47
N GLU A 98 -13.95 4.58 31.23
CA GLU A 98 -14.63 5.82 30.83
C GLU A 98 -14.67 6.90 31.91
N GLU A 99 -14.83 6.52 33.20
CA GLU A 99 -14.82 7.46 34.32
C GLU A 99 -13.44 7.78 34.89
N LEU A 100 -12.37 7.17 34.36
CA LEU A 100 -11.01 7.34 34.89
C LEU A 100 -10.52 8.78 34.63
N ASP A 101 -10.36 9.57 35.68
CA ASP A 101 -9.93 10.97 35.60
C ASP A 101 -8.49 11.18 36.07
N GLN A 102 -7.96 10.27 36.90
CA GLN A 102 -6.58 10.28 37.42
C GLN A 102 -6.06 8.84 37.54
N ILE A 103 -4.78 8.58 37.26
CA ILE A 103 -4.19 7.25 37.55
C ILE A 103 -3.92 7.12 39.05
N ILE A 104 -3.43 8.20 39.67
CA ILE A 104 -3.12 8.29 41.09
C ILE A 104 -3.98 9.41 41.68
N ALA A 105 -4.75 9.10 42.71
CA ALA A 105 -5.54 10.08 43.47
C ALA A 105 -4.82 10.45 44.78
N LYS A 106 -5.05 11.67 45.26
CA LYS A 106 -4.66 12.06 46.62
C LYS A 106 -5.45 11.25 47.64
N ASP A 107 -4.80 10.87 48.74
CA ASP A 107 -5.52 10.28 49.87
C ASP A 107 -6.50 11.34 50.43
N ASN A 108 -7.72 10.90 50.78
CA ASN A 108 -8.68 11.78 51.44
C ASN A 108 -8.28 11.87 52.92
N ASP A 109 -7.50 12.89 53.30
CA ASP A 109 -7.15 13.10 54.71
C ASP A 109 -8.41 13.48 55.51
N ASP A 110 -8.94 12.53 56.29
CA ASP A 110 -9.36 12.85 57.66
C ASP A 110 -8.07 13.11 58.45
N GLU A 111 -8.02 14.24 59.16
CA GLU A 111 -6.88 14.74 59.91
C GLU A 111 -6.19 13.67 60.78
N ASN A 112 -5.04 13.18 60.31
CA ASN A 112 -3.94 12.47 60.99
C ASN A 112 -3.57 11.21 60.22
N ASP A 113 -2.64 11.32 59.27
CA ASP A 113 -1.53 10.39 59.17
C ASP A 113 -0.38 11.02 58.38
N GLN A 114 0.82 10.47 58.59
CA GLN A 114 2.10 11.07 58.23
C GLN A 114 2.19 11.43 56.74
N ILE A 115 2.19 12.74 56.50
CA ILE A 115 2.44 13.41 55.23
C ILE A 115 3.70 12.79 54.60
N LEU A 116 3.53 12.06 53.48
CA LEU A 116 4.57 11.96 52.48
C LEU A 116 4.83 13.39 52.02
N SER A 117 5.84 14.03 52.61
CA SER A 117 6.29 15.35 52.21
C SER A 117 6.57 15.32 50.70
N GLY A 118 6.19 16.35 49.96
CA GLY A 118 6.32 16.39 48.49
C GLY A 118 7.73 16.12 47.94
N SER A 119 8.76 16.06 48.79
CA SER A 119 10.10 15.54 48.50
C SER A 119 10.19 14.04 48.22
N ASP A 120 9.29 13.21 48.78
CA ASP A 120 9.35 11.73 48.64
C ASP A 120 8.77 11.24 47.30
N LEU A 121 7.84 12.00 46.73
CA LEU A 121 7.26 11.78 45.38
C LEU A 121 8.26 12.09 44.25
N GLN A 122 9.29 12.91 44.51
CA GLN A 122 10.27 13.36 43.52
C GLN A 122 11.31 12.29 43.10
N SER A 123 11.41 11.15 43.79
CA SER A 123 12.55 10.22 43.56
C SER A 123 12.22 8.72 43.52
N SER A 124 11.02 8.28 43.90
CA SER A 124 10.75 6.84 44.17
C SER A 124 9.56 6.22 43.42
N CYS A 125 8.89 6.96 42.52
CA CYS A 125 7.69 6.46 41.85
C CYS A 125 7.99 5.48 40.71
N PHE A 126 7.41 4.27 40.76
CA PHE A 126 7.50 3.24 39.71
C PHE A 126 8.92 2.93 39.18
N PRO A 127 9.90 2.65 40.04
CA PRO A 127 11.32 2.53 39.66
C PRO A 127 11.64 1.36 38.71
N ASN A 128 10.72 0.40 38.59
CA ASN A 128 10.86 -0.78 37.74
C ASN A 128 9.89 -0.83 36.55
N LEU A 129 9.06 0.20 36.36
CA LEU A 129 8.06 0.22 35.30
C LEU A 129 8.74 0.29 33.94
N ARG A 130 8.44 -0.69 33.08
CA ARG A 130 9.00 -0.83 31.73
C ARG A 130 7.99 -0.50 30.64
N ARG A 131 6.71 -0.76 30.89
CA ARG A 131 5.64 -0.51 29.93
C ARG A 131 4.46 0.19 30.60
N LEU A 132 4.07 1.30 30.01
CA LEU A 132 2.84 2.01 30.32
C LEU A 132 2.00 2.14 29.05
N GLU A 133 0.78 1.61 29.09
CA GLU A 133 -0.18 1.74 27.99
C GLU A 133 -1.53 2.21 28.49
N ILE A 134 -2.00 3.32 27.92
CA ILE A 134 -3.30 3.93 28.22
C ILE A 134 -4.08 4.00 26.91
N ARG A 135 -5.31 3.45 26.90
CA ARG A 135 -6.19 3.47 25.73
C ARG A 135 -7.62 3.82 26.12
N GLY A 136 -8.29 4.68 25.38
CA GLY A 136 -9.74 4.88 25.55
C GLY A 136 -10.16 5.46 26.91
N CYS A 137 -9.25 6.10 27.66
CA CYS A 137 -9.52 6.65 28.99
C CYS A 137 -9.89 8.14 28.85
N ASN A 138 -11.15 8.39 28.51
CA ASN A 138 -11.57 9.68 27.95
C ASN A 138 -11.67 10.85 28.94
N LYS A 139 -11.79 10.62 30.25
CA LYS A 139 -11.80 11.69 31.27
C LYS A 139 -10.41 12.05 31.81
N LEU A 140 -9.39 11.27 31.47
CA LEU A 140 -8.04 11.45 31.95
C LEU A 140 -7.42 12.72 31.35
N LYS A 141 -6.99 13.68 32.20
CA LYS A 141 -6.38 14.94 31.76
C LYS A 141 -4.85 14.89 31.67
N SER A 142 -4.23 14.10 32.53
CA SER A 142 -2.79 13.81 32.59
C SER A 142 -2.56 12.38 33.11
N LEU A 143 -1.41 11.78 32.78
CA LEU A 143 -1.07 10.44 33.30
C LEU A 143 -0.49 10.52 34.71
N PHE A 144 0.54 11.35 34.87
CA PHE A 144 1.24 11.58 36.13
C PHE A 144 1.61 13.06 36.29
N PRO A 145 1.77 13.56 37.53
CA PRO A 145 2.50 14.81 37.79
C PRO A 145 3.92 14.76 37.21
N VAL A 146 4.43 15.90 36.74
CA VAL A 146 5.75 15.99 36.10
C VAL A 146 6.89 15.60 37.05
N ALA A 147 6.76 15.87 38.35
CA ALA A 147 7.73 15.44 39.36
C ALA A 147 7.96 13.92 39.38
N MET A 148 6.98 13.11 38.97
CA MET A 148 7.12 11.65 38.97
C MET A 148 7.91 11.11 37.77
N ALA A 149 8.11 11.92 36.73
CA ALA A 149 8.81 11.48 35.53
C ALA A 149 10.26 11.06 35.83
N SER A 150 10.89 11.65 36.84
CA SER A 150 12.25 11.32 37.31
C SER A 150 12.37 9.91 37.89
N GLY A 151 11.26 9.34 38.38
CA GLY A 151 11.17 7.98 38.91
C GLY A 151 11.10 6.90 37.83
N LEU A 152 10.65 7.25 36.62
CA LEU A 152 10.40 6.33 35.49
C LEU A 152 11.67 5.93 34.73
N LYS A 153 12.77 5.69 35.44
CA LYS A 153 14.11 5.46 34.88
C LYS A 153 14.20 4.23 33.97
N LYS A 154 13.39 3.20 34.21
CA LYS A 154 13.38 1.94 33.43
C LYS A 154 12.27 1.87 32.38
N LEU A 155 11.54 2.96 32.15
CA LEU A 155 10.42 2.96 31.22
C LEU A 155 10.94 2.81 29.79
N GLN A 156 10.52 1.74 29.11
CA GLN A 156 10.95 1.41 27.74
C GLN A 156 9.86 1.73 26.71
N ILE A 157 8.60 1.57 27.08
CA ILE A 157 7.45 1.74 26.18
C ILE A 157 6.41 2.64 26.86
N LEU A 158 6.09 3.74 26.20
CA LEU A 158 4.98 4.62 26.56
C LEU A 158 3.99 4.70 25.41
N LYS A 159 2.75 4.24 25.64
CA LYS A 159 1.67 4.23 24.65
C LYS A 159 0.45 4.95 25.21
N VAL A 160 -0.02 5.97 24.50
CA VAL A 160 -1.24 6.70 24.86
C VAL A 160 -2.10 6.82 23.63
N ARG A 161 -3.30 6.23 23.68
CA ARG A 161 -4.19 6.15 22.53
C ARG A 161 -5.62 6.51 22.87
N GLU A 162 -6.33 7.10 21.90
CA GLU A 162 -7.80 7.27 21.94
C GLU A 162 -8.29 7.93 23.24
N SER A 163 -7.51 8.85 23.82
CA SER A 163 -7.82 9.51 25.09
C SER A 163 -8.18 10.97 24.81
N SER A 164 -9.47 11.22 24.60
CA SER A 164 -9.97 12.45 23.98
C SER A 164 -9.82 13.74 24.79
N GLN A 165 -9.81 13.67 26.13
CA GLN A 165 -9.64 14.85 27.00
C GLN A 165 -8.22 14.97 27.58
N LEU A 166 -7.29 14.11 27.17
CA LEU A 166 -5.91 14.20 27.61
C LEU A 166 -5.29 15.50 27.08
N LEU A 167 -4.86 16.37 27.99
CA LEU A 167 -4.28 17.67 27.66
C LEU A 167 -2.76 17.60 27.58
N VAL A 168 -2.15 16.85 28.51
CA VAL A 168 -0.71 16.63 28.63
C VAL A 168 -0.44 15.19 29.06
N VAL A 169 0.73 14.64 28.71
CA VAL A 169 1.14 13.33 29.24
C VAL A 169 1.55 13.48 30.70
N PHE A 170 2.38 14.49 31.00
CA PHE A 170 2.82 14.84 32.36
C PHE A 170 2.21 16.17 32.82
N GLY A 171 1.44 16.15 33.90
CA GLY A 171 0.68 17.28 34.47
C GLY A 171 1.50 18.21 35.37
N GLN A 172 0.90 19.35 35.74
CA GLN A 172 1.51 20.32 36.66
C GLN A 172 1.57 19.78 38.08
N ASP A 173 2.62 20.13 38.84
CA ASP A 173 2.64 19.96 40.28
C ASP A 173 1.77 21.06 40.94
N ASP A 174 0.84 20.67 41.81
CA ASP A 174 0.00 21.61 42.58
C ASP A 174 0.79 22.49 43.57
N LEU A 175 2.11 22.30 43.67
CA LEU A 175 3.00 22.92 44.66
C LEU A 175 4.06 23.81 43.98
N ALA A 176 3.64 25.03 43.62
CA ALA A 176 4.44 26.25 43.42
C ALA A 176 5.45 26.35 42.24
N SER A 177 5.54 27.57 41.69
CA SER A 177 6.52 28.04 40.70
C SER A 177 7.80 28.59 41.39
N PRO A 178 8.79 29.13 40.64
CA PRO A 178 9.97 28.43 40.15
C PRO A 178 11.23 28.92 40.87
N VAL A 179 11.91 28.06 41.64
CA VAL A 179 13.30 28.32 42.05
C VAL A 179 14.08 27.00 42.00
N ASN A 180 14.95 26.89 41.00
CA ASN A 180 16.07 25.92 40.92
C ASN A 180 15.75 24.41 40.83
N VAL A 181 14.65 24.01 40.21
CA VAL A 181 14.49 22.59 39.79
C VAL A 181 15.13 22.44 38.41
N GLU A 182 15.98 21.43 38.24
CA GLU A 182 16.56 21.04 36.94
C GLU A 182 15.45 21.05 35.88
N LYS A 183 15.57 21.92 34.88
CA LYS A 183 14.57 22.06 33.80
C LYS A 183 14.61 20.90 32.81
N GLU A 184 15.51 19.94 33.00
CA GLU A 184 15.74 18.83 32.10
C GLU A 184 15.33 17.51 32.76
N MET A 185 14.39 16.81 32.14
CA MET A 185 13.88 15.51 32.57
C MET A 185 14.38 14.44 31.60
N VAL A 186 14.98 13.37 32.13
CA VAL A 186 15.53 12.30 31.28
C VAL A 186 14.74 11.03 31.50
N LEU A 187 14.19 10.45 30.43
CA LEU A 187 13.69 9.07 30.41
C LEU A 187 14.73 8.19 29.70
N PRO A 188 15.75 7.69 30.42
CA PRO A 188 16.97 7.18 29.81
C PRO A 188 16.73 5.89 29.02
N ASP A 189 15.82 5.02 29.46
CA ASP A 189 15.57 3.73 28.82
C ASP A 189 14.42 3.75 27.79
N LEU A 190 13.80 4.92 27.54
CA LEU A 190 12.62 4.99 26.67
C LEU A 190 12.99 4.69 25.22
N ARG A 191 12.48 3.58 24.69
CA ARG A 191 12.72 3.13 23.32
C ARG A 191 11.58 3.47 22.40
N TRP A 192 10.33 3.29 22.85
CA TRP A 192 9.17 3.52 22.00
C TRP A 192 8.15 4.45 22.64
N LEU A 193 7.79 5.49 21.90
CA LEU A 193 6.78 6.47 22.29
C LEU A 193 5.68 6.51 21.22
N PHE A 194 4.44 6.26 21.62
CA PHE A 194 3.27 6.27 20.73
C PHE A 194 2.18 7.18 21.31
N LEU A 195 1.79 8.20 20.54
CA LEU A 195 0.69 9.11 20.82
C LEU A 195 -0.29 9.03 19.66
N ASP A 196 -1.48 8.46 19.85
CA ASP A 196 -2.41 8.17 18.75
C ASP A 196 -3.85 8.60 19.08
N ARG A 197 -4.48 9.39 18.21
CA ARG A 197 -5.84 9.92 18.36
C ARG A 197 -6.04 10.62 19.71
N LEU A 198 -5.23 11.64 19.98
CA LEU A 198 -5.30 12.50 21.17
C LEU A 198 -5.73 13.93 20.76
N PRO A 199 -7.02 14.17 20.46
CA PRO A 199 -7.48 15.44 19.87
C PRO A 199 -7.33 16.67 20.76
N SER A 200 -7.19 16.49 22.08
CA SER A 200 -7.04 17.59 23.03
C SER A 200 -5.62 17.80 23.53
N ILE A 201 -4.66 16.93 23.16
CA ILE A 201 -3.29 17.07 23.64
C ILE A 201 -2.68 18.34 23.05
N VAL A 202 -2.16 19.20 23.93
CA VAL A 202 -1.53 20.46 23.53
C VAL A 202 -0.02 20.37 23.69
N TYR A 203 0.46 19.69 24.75
CA TYR A 203 1.88 19.54 25.06
C TYR A 203 2.20 18.13 25.55
N PHE A 204 3.46 17.72 25.45
CA PHE A 204 3.91 16.48 26.09
C PHE A 204 3.91 16.61 27.63
N SER A 205 4.42 17.71 28.18
CA SER A 205 4.44 18.03 29.61
C SER A 205 3.97 19.46 29.90
N HIS A 206 3.43 19.67 31.10
CA HIS A 206 3.09 20.98 31.66
C HIS A 206 4.28 21.61 32.38
N GLY A 207 4.46 22.94 32.27
CA GLY A 207 5.67 23.63 32.74
C GLY A 207 6.82 23.37 31.77
N CYS A 208 7.66 24.37 31.51
CA CYS A 208 8.72 24.28 30.50
C CYS A 208 9.88 23.33 30.89
N TYR A 209 9.57 22.05 31.06
CA TYR A 209 10.53 20.97 31.27
C TYR A 209 10.92 20.36 29.92
N ASP A 210 12.22 20.35 29.67
CA ASP A 210 12.85 19.75 28.50
C ASP A 210 12.97 18.24 28.75
N PHE A 211 12.37 17.41 27.90
CA PHE A 211 12.45 15.95 28.00
C PHE A 211 13.52 15.39 27.06
N LEU A 212 14.41 14.54 27.57
CA LEU A 212 15.40 13.81 26.78
C LEU A 212 15.10 12.31 26.69
N PHE A 213 15.22 11.77 25.48
CA PHE A 213 15.02 10.35 25.17
C PHE A 213 16.25 9.76 24.44
N PRO A 214 17.39 9.56 25.14
CA PRO A 214 18.67 9.22 24.51
C PRO A 214 18.65 7.89 23.74
N HIS A 215 17.79 6.94 24.12
CA HIS A 215 17.67 5.62 23.49
C HIS A 215 16.39 5.44 22.68
N LEU A 216 15.70 6.52 22.30
CA LEU A 216 14.45 6.41 21.55
C LEU A 216 14.71 5.83 20.16
N GLU A 217 14.09 4.68 19.88
CA GLU A 217 14.17 3.94 18.62
C GLU A 217 12.95 4.22 17.74
N LYS A 218 11.77 4.38 18.34
CA LYS A 218 10.49 4.53 17.61
C LYS A 218 9.65 5.65 18.18
N LEU A 219 9.25 6.57 17.32
CA LEU A 219 8.31 7.64 17.62
C LEU A 219 7.13 7.59 16.66
N GLU A 220 5.92 7.42 17.20
CA GLU A 220 4.68 7.49 16.42
C GLU A 220 3.74 8.54 17.03
N VAL A 221 3.37 9.56 16.26
CA VAL A 221 2.45 10.62 16.69
C VAL A 221 1.38 10.80 15.61
N TYR A 222 0.15 10.35 15.85
CA TYR A 222 -0.92 10.38 14.86
C TYR A 222 -2.22 10.95 15.44
N GLY A 223 -2.88 11.86 14.74
CA GLY A 223 -4.19 12.37 15.17
C GLY A 223 -4.14 13.19 16.45
N CYS A 224 -3.14 14.06 16.56
CA CYS A 224 -2.94 14.99 17.68
C CYS A 224 -2.95 16.45 17.17
N PRO A 225 -4.06 16.93 16.57
CA PRO A 225 -4.08 18.17 15.79
C PRO A 225 -3.66 19.42 16.57
N LYS A 226 -3.96 19.49 17.87
CA LYS A 226 -3.64 20.62 18.76
C LYS A 226 -2.23 20.58 19.33
N LEU A 227 -1.46 19.53 19.06
CA LEU A 227 -0.07 19.42 19.52
C LEU A 227 0.77 20.41 18.69
N THR A 228 1.03 21.59 19.26
CA THR A 228 1.71 22.70 18.56
C THR A 228 3.04 23.06 19.20
N PRO A 229 4.00 23.59 18.42
CA PRO A 229 5.30 24.03 18.94
C PRO A 229 5.30 25.47 19.49
N GLU A 230 4.16 26.19 19.53
CA GLU A 230 4.10 27.65 19.36
C GLU A 230 4.13 28.56 20.63
N TYR A 231 4.52 28.09 21.83
CA TYR A 231 4.56 28.96 23.03
C TYR A 231 5.87 29.03 23.84
N ALA A 232 7.01 28.62 23.28
CA ALA A 232 8.32 28.83 23.93
C ALA A 232 9.02 30.13 23.50
N THR A 233 8.29 31.24 23.36
CA THR A 233 8.87 32.57 23.10
C THR A 233 8.70 33.48 24.31
N THR A 234 9.62 33.37 25.28
CA THR A 234 10.09 34.54 26.02
C THR A 234 11.55 34.38 26.43
N SER A 235 12.30 35.43 26.11
CA SER A 235 13.67 35.75 26.53
C SER A 235 14.83 35.00 25.88
N ASN A 236 15.63 35.80 25.16
CA ASN A 236 17.06 35.66 24.92
C ASN A 236 17.75 34.65 25.84
N ASP A 237 18.37 33.64 25.25
CA ASP A 237 19.66 33.13 25.73
C ASP A 237 20.43 32.54 24.54
N LEU A 238 21.44 33.31 24.14
CA LEU A 238 22.58 32.87 23.35
C LEU A 238 23.42 31.96 24.23
N MET A 239 23.24 30.64 24.15
CA MET A 239 24.25 29.69 24.60
C MET A 239 24.25 28.45 23.72
N SER A 240 25.38 28.23 23.07
CA SER A 240 25.76 27.00 22.39
C SER A 240 25.66 25.81 23.35
N ALA A 241 24.64 24.98 23.18
CA ALA A 241 24.59 23.65 23.79
C ALA A 241 24.54 22.62 22.66
N GLN A 242 25.69 21.98 22.41
CA GLN A 242 25.75 20.71 21.71
C GLN A 242 25.01 19.67 22.56
N SER A 243 23.70 19.51 22.38
CA SER A 243 22.91 18.49 23.10
C SER A 243 22.35 17.43 22.15
N LYS A 244 22.60 16.17 22.52
CA LYS A 244 22.46 14.93 21.75
C LYS A 244 21.05 14.34 21.87
N GLY A 245 20.03 15.04 21.40
CA GLY A 245 18.62 14.77 21.74
C GLY A 245 18.02 13.45 21.23
N PHE A 246 18.50 12.90 20.11
CA PHE A 246 17.97 11.65 19.54
C PHE A 246 19.06 10.88 18.77
N MET A 247 19.88 10.09 19.45
CA MET A 247 21.04 9.42 18.83
C MET A 247 20.71 8.05 18.22
N ASN A 248 19.45 7.57 18.27
CA ASN A 248 19.11 6.17 17.99
C ASN A 248 17.75 5.94 17.28
N LEU A 249 17.13 6.97 16.70
CA LEU A 249 15.80 6.86 16.08
C LEU A 249 15.82 6.04 14.78
N ILE A 250 15.16 4.88 14.80
CA ILE A 250 15.02 3.95 13.67
C ILE A 250 13.74 4.22 12.87
N LYS A 251 12.65 4.61 13.54
CA LYS A 251 11.35 4.83 12.90
C LYS A 251 10.66 6.07 13.45
N ILE A 252 10.24 6.95 12.55
CA ILE A 252 9.39 8.10 12.86
C ILE A 252 8.13 7.99 11.99
N SER A 253 6.96 8.02 12.61
CA SER A 253 5.68 8.05 11.89
C SER A 253 4.78 9.13 12.46
N ILE A 254 4.43 10.10 11.64
CA ILE A 254 3.74 11.31 12.07
C ILE A 254 2.56 11.53 11.15
N GLY A 255 1.41 11.87 11.73
CA GLY A 255 0.36 12.39 10.89
C GLY A 255 -0.82 13.03 11.58
N ASN A 256 -1.64 13.71 10.77
CA ASN A 256 -2.80 14.45 11.23
C ASN A 256 -2.44 15.44 12.36
N LEU A 257 -1.46 16.31 12.07
CA LEU A 257 -1.02 17.43 12.92
C LEU A 257 -1.16 18.74 12.14
N GLU A 258 -1.86 19.73 12.69
CA GLU A 258 -2.17 20.97 11.96
C GLU A 258 -1.03 22.01 11.98
N GLY A 259 -0.25 22.04 13.07
CA GLY A 259 0.78 23.07 13.30
C GLY A 259 2.19 22.76 12.78
N VAL A 260 2.45 21.56 12.24
CA VAL A 260 3.81 21.15 11.84
C VAL A 260 4.14 21.66 10.44
N GLN A 261 5.14 22.54 10.34
CA GLN A 261 5.59 23.07 9.05
C GLN A 261 6.86 22.41 8.49
N ASP A 262 7.65 21.77 9.36
CA ASP A 262 8.90 21.07 9.03
C ASP A 262 9.23 19.98 10.07
N LEU A 263 10.15 19.06 9.75
CA LEU A 263 10.50 17.93 10.63
C LEU A 263 11.25 18.38 11.91
N MET A 264 11.94 19.52 11.91
CA MET A 264 12.62 20.03 13.11
C MET A 264 11.63 20.37 14.22
N GLN A 265 10.41 20.80 13.85
CA GLN A 265 9.34 21.04 14.82
C GLN A 265 8.88 19.77 15.52
N VAL A 266 8.98 18.61 14.89
CA VAL A 266 8.53 17.34 15.48
C VAL A 266 9.36 16.97 16.70
N GLY A 267 10.69 17.14 16.64
CA GLY A 267 11.54 16.96 17.80
C GLY A 267 11.05 17.83 18.96
N ARG A 268 10.81 19.11 18.68
CA ARG A 268 10.30 20.09 19.66
C ARG A 268 8.93 19.73 20.22
N LEU A 269 8.02 19.14 19.43
CA LEU A 269 6.68 18.74 19.89
C LEU A 269 6.71 17.73 21.04
N VAL A 270 7.72 16.86 21.04
CA VAL A 270 7.79 15.71 21.96
C VAL A 270 8.75 15.98 23.11
N THR A 271 9.85 16.68 22.85
CA THR A 271 10.88 16.95 23.86
C THR A 271 10.70 18.29 24.58
N ASN A 272 9.79 19.17 24.11
CA ASN A 272 9.60 20.52 24.63
C ASN A 272 10.87 21.42 24.62
N ILE A 273 11.97 20.98 23.99
CA ILE A 273 13.25 21.72 24.05
C ILE A 273 13.20 23.00 23.21
N ARG A 274 13.76 24.07 23.77
CA ARG A 274 13.66 25.46 23.30
C ARG A 274 14.63 25.83 22.17
N VAL A 275 15.66 25.03 21.93
CA VAL A 275 16.68 25.26 20.88
C VAL A 275 16.50 24.20 19.78
N GLY A 276 16.72 24.58 18.52
CA GLY A 276 16.66 23.62 17.40
C GLY A 276 17.73 22.54 17.56
N HIS A 277 17.33 21.32 17.89
CA HIS A 277 18.26 20.19 17.98
C HIS A 277 18.49 19.57 16.62
N GLU A 278 19.75 19.29 16.34
CA GLU A 278 20.16 18.43 15.23
C GLU A 278 19.63 17.01 15.49
N LEU A 279 18.74 16.55 14.62
CA LEU A 279 18.33 15.16 14.61
C LEU A 279 19.46 14.32 13.99
N SER A 280 20.35 13.78 14.83
CA SER A 280 21.32 12.77 14.41
C SER A 280 20.61 11.41 14.24
N LEU A 281 19.87 11.27 13.15
CA LEU A 281 19.02 10.10 12.94
C LEU A 281 19.87 8.91 12.45
N VAL A 282 19.77 7.78 13.15
CA VAL A 282 20.47 6.53 12.85
C VAL A 282 19.51 5.57 12.15
N SER A 283 19.75 5.28 10.87
CA SER A 283 18.97 4.38 10.00
C SER A 283 17.44 4.53 10.09
N LEU A 284 16.86 5.37 9.24
CA LEU A 284 15.50 5.86 9.46
C LEU A 284 14.48 5.34 8.44
N GLU A 285 13.35 4.84 8.94
CA GLU A 285 12.06 4.86 8.23
C GLU A 285 11.28 6.12 8.66
N LEU A 286 11.05 7.05 7.72
CA LEU A 286 10.23 8.24 7.94
C LEU A 286 8.90 8.12 7.21
N ARG A 287 7.80 8.21 7.95
CA ARG A 287 6.43 8.22 7.41
C ARG A 287 5.73 9.49 7.84
N LEU A 288 5.35 10.32 6.89
CA LEU A 288 4.61 11.56 7.08
C LEU A 288 3.26 11.42 6.40
N ASN A 289 2.18 11.66 7.12
CA ASN A 289 0.83 11.52 6.60
C ASN A 289 -0.06 12.69 7.04
N LEU A 290 -0.86 13.30 6.18
CA LEU A 290 -1.84 14.32 6.57
C LEU A 290 -1.22 15.47 7.40
N LEU A 291 -0.19 16.12 6.85
CA LEU A 291 0.44 17.29 7.48
C LEU A 291 0.12 18.54 6.63
N PRO A 292 -1.03 19.20 6.84
CA PRO A 292 -1.48 20.30 5.99
C PRO A 292 -0.57 21.53 6.06
N GLY A 293 0.17 21.74 7.16
CA GLY A 293 1.11 22.84 7.33
C GLY A 293 2.49 22.62 6.71
N LEU A 294 2.84 21.38 6.34
CA LEU A 294 4.19 20.99 5.95
C LEU A 294 4.57 21.57 4.59
N ARG A 295 5.53 22.50 4.57
CA ARG A 295 6.01 23.16 3.32
C ARG A 295 7.29 22.55 2.78
N CYS A 296 8.18 22.13 3.67
CA CYS A 296 9.39 21.38 3.38
C CYS A 296 9.60 20.33 4.47
N ILE A 297 10.25 19.22 4.15
CA ILE A 297 10.57 18.19 5.15
C ILE A 297 11.80 18.62 5.96
N TRP A 298 12.79 19.21 5.31
CA TRP A 298 14.13 19.41 5.84
C TRP A 298 14.51 20.90 5.88
N LYS A 299 15.25 21.31 6.92
CA LYS A 299 15.86 22.64 7.05
C LYS A 299 17.31 22.48 7.50
N GLY A 300 18.25 22.58 6.56
CA GLY A 300 19.69 22.70 6.83
C GLY A 300 20.51 21.41 6.90
N LEU A 301 20.00 20.30 7.47
CA LEU A 301 20.78 19.05 7.56
C LEU A 301 19.92 17.79 7.40
N MET A 302 20.49 16.81 6.71
CA MET A 302 19.88 15.52 6.39
C MET A 302 20.58 14.37 7.08
N SER A 303 19.82 13.34 7.47
CA SER A 303 20.41 12.08 7.91
C SER A 303 20.90 11.27 6.71
N SER A 304 22.18 10.91 6.71
CA SER A 304 22.81 10.06 5.69
C SER A 304 22.34 8.59 5.71
N ASN A 305 21.50 8.23 6.70
CA ASN A 305 21.07 6.85 6.93
C ASN A 305 19.59 6.60 6.58
N LEU A 306 18.88 7.56 5.98
CA LEU A 306 17.47 7.38 5.59
C LEU A 306 17.32 6.21 4.59
N THR A 307 16.51 5.20 4.93
CA THR A 307 16.29 4.03 4.06
C THR A 307 14.92 4.02 3.40
N THR A 308 13.91 4.55 4.09
CA THR A 308 12.52 4.61 3.59
C THR A 308 11.93 5.97 3.90
N LEU A 309 11.38 6.61 2.88
CA LEU A 309 10.60 7.84 3.00
C LEU A 309 9.21 7.65 2.38
N GLU A 310 8.18 7.80 3.21
CA GLU A 310 6.78 7.79 2.78
C GLU A 310 6.12 9.11 3.16
N VAL A 311 5.59 9.83 2.17
CA VAL A 311 4.94 11.13 2.36
C VAL A 311 3.55 11.08 1.73
N LYS A 312 2.50 11.27 2.53
CA LYS A 312 1.11 11.15 2.10
C LYS A 312 0.30 12.36 2.53
N GLU A 313 -0.52 12.89 1.62
CA GLU A 313 -1.53 13.92 1.93
C GLU A 313 -0.93 15.20 2.58
N CYS A 314 0.33 15.51 2.28
CA CYS A 314 1.00 16.75 2.71
C CYS A 314 0.75 17.86 1.68
N LYS A 315 -0.41 18.50 1.77
CA LYS A 315 -0.96 19.36 0.70
C LYS A 315 -0.10 20.55 0.31
N ARG A 316 0.62 21.15 1.26
CA ARG A 316 1.46 22.35 1.05
C ARG A 316 2.93 22.06 0.73
N LEU A 317 3.28 20.78 0.60
CA LEU A 317 4.66 20.38 0.35
C LEU A 317 5.04 20.73 -1.08
N THR A 318 6.02 21.60 -1.27
CA THR A 318 6.45 22.04 -2.61
C THR A 318 7.60 21.23 -3.18
N HIS A 319 8.47 20.72 -2.31
CA HIS A 319 9.62 19.87 -2.64
C HIS A 319 9.96 18.89 -1.50
N VAL A 320 10.64 17.79 -1.84
CA VAL A 320 11.01 16.73 -0.88
C VAL A 320 12.46 16.85 -0.44
N PHE A 321 13.37 17.12 -1.37
CA PHE A 321 14.82 17.28 -1.13
C PHE A 321 15.33 18.55 -1.80
N THR A 322 16.54 18.99 -1.44
CA THR A 322 17.30 19.98 -2.20
C THR A 322 18.54 19.35 -2.84
N ASP A 323 19.18 20.03 -3.80
CA ASP A 323 20.35 19.52 -4.52
C ASP A 323 21.50 19.11 -3.57
N SER A 324 21.82 19.95 -2.57
CA SER A 324 22.80 19.66 -1.52
C SER A 324 22.50 18.36 -0.74
N MET A 325 21.24 17.95 -0.66
CA MET A 325 20.82 16.79 0.12
C MET A 325 21.05 15.47 -0.61
N ILE A 326 21.08 15.45 -1.95
CA ILE A 326 21.10 14.21 -2.74
C ILE A 326 22.32 13.35 -2.39
N ALA A 327 23.48 13.98 -2.21
CA ALA A 327 24.74 13.30 -1.87
C ALA A 327 24.66 12.52 -0.54
N SER A 328 23.73 12.88 0.35
CA SER A 328 23.50 12.18 1.63
C SER A 328 22.53 10.99 1.52
N LEU A 329 21.75 10.88 0.44
CA LEU A 329 20.67 9.88 0.28
C LEU A 329 21.18 8.50 -0.18
N VAL A 330 22.44 8.18 0.08
CA VAL A 330 23.08 6.95 -0.40
C VAL A 330 22.37 5.70 0.09
N GLN A 331 21.73 5.73 1.28
CA GLN A 331 21.05 4.56 1.87
C GLN A 331 19.57 4.44 1.50
N LEU A 332 18.98 5.41 0.78
CA LEU A 332 17.55 5.43 0.50
C LEU A 332 17.18 4.32 -0.49
N LYS A 333 16.27 3.44 -0.08
CA LYS A 333 15.79 2.28 -0.85
C LYS A 333 14.36 2.45 -1.33
N VAL A 334 13.51 3.12 -0.56
CA VAL A 334 12.09 3.27 -0.86
C VAL A 334 11.69 4.73 -0.75
N LEU A 335 11.14 5.30 -1.82
CA LEU A 335 10.52 6.61 -1.84
C LEU A 335 9.07 6.46 -2.31
N THR A 336 8.13 6.85 -1.46
CA THR A 336 6.70 6.86 -1.78
C THR A 336 6.11 8.22 -1.47
N ILE A 337 5.50 8.86 -2.46
CA ILE A 337 4.85 10.17 -2.30
C ILE A 337 3.43 10.05 -2.85
N SER A 338 2.42 10.44 -2.07
CA SER A 338 1.03 10.36 -2.51
C SER A 338 0.20 11.58 -2.11
N THR A 339 -0.62 12.08 -3.02
CA THR A 339 -1.65 13.11 -2.75
C THR A 339 -1.06 14.41 -2.18
N CYS A 340 0.15 14.79 -2.61
CA CYS A 340 0.77 16.08 -2.28
C CYS A 340 0.44 17.11 -3.39
N GLU A 341 -0.62 17.89 -3.17
CA GLU A 341 -1.24 18.76 -4.19
C GLU A 341 -0.33 19.90 -4.70
N GLU A 342 0.49 20.50 -3.82
CA GLU A 342 1.43 21.58 -4.18
C GLU A 342 2.83 21.10 -4.60
N LEU A 343 3.07 19.78 -4.70
CA LEU A 343 4.39 19.25 -5.02
C LEU A 343 4.75 19.53 -6.49
N GLU A 344 5.68 20.45 -6.71
CA GLU A 344 6.12 20.88 -8.04
C GLU A 344 7.36 20.12 -8.53
N GLN A 345 8.25 19.76 -7.61
CA GLN A 345 9.49 19.03 -7.88
C GLN A 345 9.87 18.13 -6.71
N ILE A 346 10.44 16.95 -6.95
CA ILE A 346 10.96 16.12 -5.86
C ILE A 346 12.23 16.75 -5.26
N ILE A 347 13.07 17.31 -6.14
CA ILE A 347 14.35 17.92 -5.80
C ILE A 347 14.30 19.40 -6.20
N ALA A 348 14.59 20.29 -5.25
CA ALA A 348 14.67 21.73 -5.45
C ALA A 348 16.13 22.23 -5.49
N LYS A 349 16.37 23.33 -6.19
CA LYS A 349 17.64 24.05 -6.09
C LYS A 349 17.81 24.61 -4.68
N ASP A 350 19.05 24.63 -4.17
CA ASP A 350 19.36 25.28 -2.90
C ASP A 350 19.09 26.79 -3.02
N ASN A 351 18.51 27.40 -1.98
CA ASN A 351 18.11 28.82 -1.97
C ASN A 351 19.29 29.78 -1.72
N ASP A 352 20.50 29.27 -1.50
CA ASP A 352 21.66 30.09 -1.13
C ASP A 352 22.46 30.47 -2.38
N GLU A 353 22.38 31.75 -2.76
CA GLU A 353 23.14 32.37 -3.87
C GLU A 353 24.69 32.30 -3.71
N LYS A 354 25.20 31.65 -2.64
CA LYS A 354 26.64 31.61 -2.32
C LYS A 354 27.31 30.24 -2.43
N ASP A 355 26.56 29.15 -2.58
CA ASP A 355 27.13 27.81 -2.69
C ASP A 355 26.78 27.18 -4.04
N GLN A 356 27.41 27.69 -5.10
CA GLN A 356 27.60 26.92 -6.34
C GLN A 356 28.58 25.77 -6.06
N ILE A 357 28.17 24.77 -5.29
CA ILE A 357 29.01 23.59 -5.01
C ILE A 357 28.78 22.50 -6.07
N PHE A 358 27.66 22.53 -6.78
CA PHE A 358 27.35 21.56 -7.82
C PHE A 358 27.26 22.21 -9.20
N SER A 359 28.30 21.99 -9.99
CA SER A 359 28.23 22.08 -11.45
C SER A 359 27.36 20.96 -12.00
N GLY A 360 26.81 21.07 -13.21
CA GLY A 360 25.97 19.99 -13.76
C GLY A 360 26.70 18.66 -14.01
N SER A 361 28.04 18.63 -13.96
CA SER A 361 28.83 17.40 -13.86
C SER A 361 28.69 16.68 -12.53
N ASP A 362 28.34 17.40 -11.46
CA ASP A 362 28.19 16.83 -10.13
C ASP A 362 26.80 16.23 -9.89
N LEU A 363 25.78 16.68 -10.63
CA LEU A 363 24.45 16.03 -10.64
C LEU A 363 24.47 14.64 -11.31
N GLN A 364 25.48 14.34 -12.13
CA GLN A 364 25.71 12.99 -12.64
C GLN A 364 26.26 12.04 -11.56
N SER A 365 26.95 12.58 -10.54
CA SER A 365 27.49 11.81 -9.40
C SER A 365 26.59 11.84 -8.16
N ALA A 366 25.74 12.86 -8.03
CA ALA A 366 24.71 12.99 -7.00
C ALA A 366 23.50 12.10 -7.34
N CYS A 367 23.62 10.80 -7.04
CA CYS A 367 22.51 9.86 -7.19
C CYS A 367 22.01 9.34 -5.84
N VAL A 368 20.81 8.73 -5.88
CA VAL A 368 20.26 7.85 -4.84
C VAL A 368 20.51 6.40 -5.27
N PRO A 369 21.77 5.90 -5.22
CA PRO A 369 22.19 4.68 -5.93
C PRO A 369 21.55 3.40 -5.41
N ASN A 370 21.03 3.43 -4.18
CA ASN A 370 20.37 2.29 -3.55
C ASN A 370 18.84 2.32 -3.67
N LEU A 371 18.26 3.27 -4.42
CA LEU A 371 16.82 3.35 -4.59
C LEU A 371 16.31 2.12 -5.36
N CYS A 372 15.45 1.33 -4.72
CA CYS A 372 14.88 0.10 -5.28
C CYS A 372 13.41 0.27 -5.68
N ARG A 373 12.67 1.14 -4.98
CA ARG A 373 11.24 1.37 -5.24
C ARG A 373 10.92 2.86 -5.20
N LEU A 374 10.32 3.35 -6.28
CA LEU A 374 9.78 4.69 -6.40
C LEU A 374 8.29 4.62 -6.74
N GLU A 375 7.44 5.19 -5.89
CA GLU A 375 6.00 5.26 -6.13
C GLU A 375 5.47 6.68 -5.92
N ILE A 376 4.86 7.25 -6.95
CA ILE A 376 4.25 8.58 -6.95
C ILE A 376 2.78 8.44 -7.33
N THR A 377 1.87 9.04 -6.56
CA THR A 377 0.42 8.95 -6.84
C THR A 377 -0.28 10.27 -6.52
N GLY A 378 -1.07 10.84 -7.43
CA GLY A 378 -1.89 12.02 -7.10
C GLY A 378 -1.09 13.32 -6.91
N CYS A 379 0.12 13.44 -7.46
CA CYS A 379 0.98 14.63 -7.35
C CYS A 379 0.84 15.49 -8.61
N ASN A 380 -0.25 16.27 -8.66
CA ASN A 380 -0.73 16.87 -9.91
C ASN A 380 0.10 18.02 -10.47
N LYS A 381 0.87 18.75 -9.66
CA LYS A 381 1.76 19.85 -10.12
C LYS A 381 3.16 19.39 -10.54
N LEU A 382 3.49 18.12 -10.32
CA LEU A 382 4.82 17.59 -10.59
C LEU A 382 5.04 17.47 -12.11
N LYS A 383 6.06 18.16 -12.64
CA LYS A 383 6.39 18.14 -14.08
C LYS A 383 7.30 16.99 -14.49
N SER A 384 8.22 16.60 -13.61
CA SER A 384 9.14 15.47 -13.75
C SER A 384 9.54 14.92 -12.38
N LEU A 385 9.93 13.65 -12.29
CA LEU A 385 10.37 13.06 -11.02
C LEU A 385 11.82 13.44 -10.69
N PHE A 386 12.73 13.23 -11.64
CA PHE A 386 14.16 13.51 -11.49
C PHE A 386 14.72 14.15 -12.77
N PRO A 387 15.78 14.96 -12.68
CA PRO A 387 16.59 15.33 -13.85
C PRO A 387 17.12 14.07 -14.56
N VAL A 388 17.19 14.10 -15.90
CA VAL A 388 17.68 12.95 -16.69
C VAL A 388 19.12 12.54 -16.34
N ALA A 389 19.96 13.48 -15.89
CA ALA A 389 21.33 13.20 -15.44
C ALA A 389 21.39 12.18 -14.28
N MET A 390 20.35 12.10 -13.45
CA MET A 390 20.30 11.17 -12.32
C MET A 390 19.92 9.73 -12.73
N ALA A 391 19.36 9.54 -13.94
CA ALA A 391 18.87 8.24 -14.37
C ALA A 391 19.97 7.18 -14.41
N SER A 392 21.21 7.56 -14.78
CA SER A 392 22.37 6.67 -14.87
C SER A 392 22.80 6.06 -13.54
N GLY A 393 22.48 6.74 -12.43
CA GLY A 393 22.82 6.26 -11.10
C GLY A 393 21.73 5.40 -10.44
N LEU A 394 20.51 5.36 -10.99
CA LEU A 394 19.38 4.57 -10.46
C LEU A 394 19.47 3.07 -10.84
N LYS A 395 20.67 2.49 -10.71
CA LYS A 395 20.97 1.14 -11.20
C LYS A 395 20.19 0.03 -10.50
N LYS A 396 19.84 0.24 -9.21
CA LYS A 396 19.13 -0.73 -8.38
C LYS A 396 17.61 -0.56 -8.40
N LEU A 397 17.07 0.34 -9.22
CA LEU A 397 15.64 0.61 -9.26
C LEU A 397 14.90 -0.59 -9.86
N GLN A 398 14.09 -1.27 -9.06
CA GLN A 398 13.33 -2.46 -9.45
C GLN A 398 11.86 -2.15 -9.77
N ILE A 399 11.28 -1.19 -9.05
CA ILE A 399 9.86 -0.84 -9.15
C ILE A 399 9.72 0.66 -9.34
N LEU A 400 9.10 1.07 -10.45
CA LEU A 400 8.72 2.45 -10.73
C LEU A 400 7.21 2.52 -10.99
N LYS A 401 6.47 3.21 -10.12
CA LYS A 401 5.03 3.42 -10.28
C LYS A 401 4.68 4.89 -10.22
N VAL A 402 3.97 5.37 -11.24
CA VAL A 402 3.49 6.74 -11.32
C VAL A 402 2.03 6.72 -11.69
N ARG A 403 1.18 7.29 -10.82
CA ARG A 403 -0.27 7.27 -10.97
C ARG A 403 -0.86 8.66 -10.79
N GLU A 404 -1.89 8.99 -11.54
CA GLU A 404 -2.75 10.17 -11.28
C GLU A 404 -1.95 11.47 -11.12
N SER A 405 -0.93 11.70 -11.95
CA SER A 405 -0.12 12.92 -11.95
C SER A 405 -0.42 13.73 -13.22
N SER A 406 -1.40 14.63 -13.15
CA SER A 406 -2.00 15.25 -14.34
C SER A 406 -1.07 16.16 -15.16
N GLN A 407 -0.09 16.82 -14.54
CA GLN A 407 0.84 17.74 -15.23
C GLN A 407 2.21 17.11 -15.49
N LEU A 408 2.40 15.82 -15.21
CA LEU A 408 3.66 15.14 -15.46
C LEU A 408 3.90 15.06 -16.98
N LEU A 409 4.98 15.68 -17.46
CA LEU A 409 5.33 15.71 -18.87
C LEU A 409 6.25 14.54 -19.26
N GLY A 410 7.11 14.13 -18.34
CA GLY A 410 7.96 12.94 -18.47
C GLY A 410 8.40 12.43 -17.10
N VAL A 411 8.80 11.16 -17.02
CA VAL A 411 9.37 10.59 -15.79
C VAL A 411 10.66 11.33 -15.44
N PHE A 412 11.52 11.53 -16.43
CA PHE A 412 12.77 12.27 -16.30
C PHE A 412 12.72 13.63 -17.01
N GLY A 413 13.13 14.68 -16.30
CA GLY A 413 13.17 16.06 -16.75
C GLY A 413 14.39 16.38 -17.64
N GLN A 414 14.35 17.51 -18.35
CA GLN A 414 15.47 17.98 -19.16
C GLN A 414 16.62 18.47 -18.27
N GLY A 415 17.87 18.18 -18.64
CA GLY A 415 19.03 18.71 -17.93
C GLY A 415 19.34 20.15 -18.34
N ASP A 416 19.84 20.97 -17.39
CA ASP A 416 20.25 22.37 -17.60
C ASP A 416 21.44 22.51 -18.59
N HIS A 417 22.10 21.41 -18.97
CA HIS A 417 23.16 21.38 -19.98
C HIS A 417 22.71 20.64 -21.22
N ALA A 418 21.82 21.26 -21.98
CA ALA A 418 21.63 20.93 -23.39
C ALA A 418 22.84 21.44 -24.19
N SER A 419 23.91 20.64 -24.26
CA SER A 419 24.79 20.63 -25.43
C SER A 419 24.77 19.23 -26.06
N PRO A 420 24.57 19.12 -27.39
CA PRO A 420 24.35 17.84 -28.08
C PRO A 420 25.66 17.08 -28.35
N VAL A 421 26.65 17.17 -27.47
CA VAL A 421 28.00 16.65 -27.74
C VAL A 421 28.43 15.75 -26.58
N ASN A 422 28.30 14.43 -26.79
CA ASN A 422 28.94 13.33 -26.05
C ASN A 422 28.26 12.70 -24.82
N VAL A 423 26.95 12.89 -24.58
CA VAL A 423 26.24 12.00 -23.64
C VAL A 423 25.79 10.75 -24.40
N GLU A 424 26.12 9.56 -23.87
CA GLU A 424 25.57 8.30 -24.36
C GLU A 424 24.05 8.46 -24.59
N LYS A 425 23.60 8.32 -25.84
CA LYS A 425 22.20 8.56 -26.21
C LYS A 425 21.23 7.53 -25.60
N GLU A 426 21.77 6.50 -24.96
CA GLU A 426 21.04 5.35 -24.45
C GLU A 426 21.31 5.19 -22.95
N MET A 427 20.23 5.26 -22.15
CA MET A 427 20.23 5.12 -20.71
C MET A 427 19.70 3.75 -20.33
N VAL A 428 20.33 3.06 -19.40
CA VAL A 428 19.91 1.72 -18.98
C VAL A 428 19.48 1.75 -17.52
N LEU A 429 18.26 1.27 -17.23
CA LEU A 429 17.83 0.92 -15.87
C LEU A 429 17.90 -0.60 -15.75
N PRO A 430 19.05 -1.17 -15.34
CA PRO A 430 19.32 -2.59 -15.51
C PRO A 430 18.41 -3.46 -14.64
N ASP A 431 18.10 -3.06 -13.41
CA ASP A 431 17.34 -3.89 -12.47
C ASP A 431 15.82 -3.68 -12.52
N LEU A 432 15.32 -2.82 -13.42
CA LEU A 432 13.90 -2.46 -13.47
C LEU A 432 13.05 -3.66 -13.89
N GLN A 433 12.15 -4.09 -13.00
CA GLN A 433 11.28 -5.26 -13.17
C GLN A 433 9.80 -4.88 -13.35
N GLU A 434 9.35 -3.81 -12.71
CA GLU A 434 7.97 -3.32 -12.79
C GLU A 434 7.93 -1.83 -13.16
N LEU A 435 7.27 -1.51 -14.27
CA LEU A 435 6.97 -0.13 -14.68
C LEU A 435 5.47 0.06 -14.84
N LEU A 436 4.89 0.94 -14.02
CA LEU A 436 3.46 1.26 -14.06
C LEU A 436 3.24 2.76 -14.25
N LEU A 437 2.58 3.14 -15.34
CA LEU A 437 2.20 4.51 -15.70
C LEU A 437 0.68 4.57 -15.87
N VAL A 438 -0.03 5.18 -14.92
CA VAL A 438 -1.50 5.11 -14.87
C VAL A 438 -2.12 6.50 -14.70
N GLN A 439 -3.09 6.87 -15.54
CA GLN A 439 -3.80 8.15 -15.50
C GLN A 439 -2.85 9.35 -15.52
N LEU A 440 -2.01 9.41 -16.57
CA LEU A 440 -1.03 10.48 -16.79
C LEU A 440 -1.40 11.24 -18.08
N PRO A 441 -2.42 12.13 -18.07
CA PRO A 441 -2.95 12.74 -19.28
C PRO A 441 -1.96 13.65 -20.03
N SER A 442 -0.93 14.18 -19.36
CA SER A 442 0.05 15.09 -19.96
C SER A 442 1.36 14.44 -20.35
N ILE A 443 1.61 13.18 -19.98
CA ILE A 443 2.90 12.54 -20.22
C ILE A 443 3.06 12.26 -21.72
N SER A 444 4.05 12.86 -22.36
CA SER A 444 4.31 12.68 -23.80
C SER A 444 5.49 11.76 -24.06
N CYS A 445 6.40 11.59 -23.10
CA CYS A 445 7.57 10.74 -23.23
C CYS A 445 8.06 10.22 -21.87
N PHE A 446 8.95 9.22 -21.88
CA PHE A 446 9.62 8.78 -20.66
C PHE A 446 10.67 9.81 -20.17
N SER A 447 11.35 10.49 -21.10
CA SER A 447 12.31 11.56 -20.80
C SER A 447 12.19 12.75 -21.77
N LEU A 448 12.20 13.97 -21.23
CA LEU A 448 12.02 15.22 -22.00
C LEU A 448 13.20 15.57 -22.94
N GLY A 449 14.34 14.88 -22.81
CA GLY A 449 15.58 15.17 -23.56
C GLY A 449 15.81 14.32 -24.83
N CYS A 450 14.85 13.51 -25.27
CA CYS A 450 15.03 12.52 -26.36
C CYS A 450 16.16 11.50 -26.09
N TYR A 451 16.34 11.08 -24.83
CA TYR A 451 17.22 9.96 -24.48
C TYR A 451 16.46 8.65 -24.64
N ASP A 452 17.12 7.66 -25.24
CA ASP A 452 16.62 6.29 -25.33
C ASP A 452 16.75 5.62 -23.95
N PHE A 453 15.76 4.82 -23.56
CA PHE A 453 15.82 4.03 -22.31
C PHE A 453 15.68 2.53 -22.59
N LEU A 454 16.52 1.72 -21.94
CA LEU A 454 16.47 0.27 -21.97
C LEU A 454 16.18 -0.34 -20.60
N PHE A 455 15.31 -1.36 -20.58
CA PHE A 455 14.85 -2.07 -19.38
C PHE A 455 15.04 -3.59 -19.54
N PRO A 456 16.28 -4.10 -19.55
CA PRO A 456 16.59 -5.50 -19.95
C PRO A 456 15.93 -6.58 -19.06
N HIS A 457 15.60 -6.25 -17.81
CA HIS A 457 14.95 -7.17 -16.87
C HIS A 457 13.47 -6.88 -16.61
N LEU A 458 12.82 -6.05 -17.45
CA LEU A 458 11.42 -5.68 -17.27
C LEU A 458 10.53 -6.91 -17.43
N LYS A 459 9.76 -7.24 -16.37
CA LYS A 459 8.82 -8.37 -16.34
C LYS A 459 7.37 -7.90 -16.47
N LYS A 460 7.06 -6.71 -15.97
CA LYS A 460 5.70 -6.16 -15.95
C LYS A 460 5.68 -4.71 -16.43
N LEU A 461 4.84 -4.45 -17.43
CA LEU A 461 4.55 -3.12 -17.95
C LEU A 461 3.04 -2.85 -17.90
N GLU A 462 2.65 -1.76 -17.24
CA GLU A 462 1.27 -1.27 -17.22
C GLU A 462 1.22 0.18 -17.68
N VAL A 463 0.49 0.47 -18.77
CA VAL A 463 0.29 1.83 -19.28
C VAL A 463 -1.19 2.07 -19.50
N TYR A 464 -1.83 2.85 -18.64
CA TYR A 464 -3.27 3.09 -18.69
C TYR A 464 -3.59 4.58 -18.64
N GLY A 465 -4.41 5.11 -19.56
CA GLY A 465 -4.83 6.52 -19.54
C GLY A 465 -3.68 7.51 -19.73
N CYS A 466 -2.81 7.25 -20.71
CA CYS A 466 -1.64 8.07 -21.05
C CYS A 466 -1.66 8.47 -22.54
N PRO A 467 -2.67 9.23 -23.00
CA PRO A 467 -2.97 9.40 -24.44
C PRO A 467 -1.86 10.04 -25.26
N LYS A 468 -1.03 10.91 -24.66
CA LYS A 468 0.02 11.66 -25.39
C LYS A 468 1.30 10.85 -25.65
N LEU A 469 1.49 9.69 -25.02
CA LEU A 469 2.71 8.88 -25.18
C LEU A 469 2.91 8.34 -26.60
N ILE A 470 1.85 8.23 -27.40
CA ILE A 470 1.89 7.57 -28.72
C ILE A 470 1.93 8.59 -29.84
N THR A 471 1.26 9.72 -29.66
CA THR A 471 1.02 10.75 -30.67
C THR A 471 2.30 11.38 -31.23
N GLU A 472 3.41 11.44 -30.48
CA GLU A 472 4.68 12.02 -30.96
C GLU A 472 5.63 11.00 -31.62
N SER A 473 5.40 9.70 -31.40
CA SER A 473 6.26 8.63 -31.93
C SER A 473 5.83 8.11 -33.32
N ALA A 474 4.59 8.40 -33.73
CA ALA A 474 3.97 7.82 -34.92
C ALA A 474 4.26 8.56 -36.24
N THR A 475 4.98 9.70 -36.22
CA THR A 475 5.20 10.53 -37.41
C THR A 475 6.67 10.61 -37.82
N THR A 476 7.30 9.48 -38.17
CA THR A 476 8.39 9.51 -39.15
C THR A 476 8.27 8.32 -40.07
N SER A 477 7.63 8.54 -41.22
CA SER A 477 7.89 7.78 -42.43
C SER A 477 9.39 7.88 -42.75
N ASN A 478 10.13 6.81 -42.58
CA ASN A 478 11.26 6.45 -43.44
C ASN A 478 11.73 5.04 -43.11
N ASP A 479 11.60 4.17 -44.12
CA ASP A 479 12.14 2.82 -44.22
C ASP A 479 13.67 2.80 -44.17
N SER A 480 14.26 3.02 -42.99
CA SER A 480 15.70 2.87 -42.81
C SER A 480 16.02 2.19 -41.48
N MET A 481 16.50 0.94 -41.62
CA MET A 481 17.20 0.13 -40.62
C MET A 481 16.37 -0.28 -39.40
N ARG A 482 15.63 -1.38 -39.56
CA ARG A 482 15.11 -2.21 -38.46
C ARG A 482 16.29 -2.69 -37.60
N ALA A 483 16.60 -1.97 -36.53
CA ALA A 483 17.48 -2.48 -35.50
C ALA A 483 16.70 -3.55 -34.71
N GLN A 484 17.09 -4.81 -34.86
CA GLN A 484 16.75 -5.86 -33.91
C GLN A 484 17.20 -5.38 -32.52
N SER A 485 16.27 -5.11 -31.60
CA SER A 485 16.63 -4.64 -30.26
C SER A 485 16.38 -5.69 -29.21
N GLU A 486 17.40 -5.92 -28.39
CA GLU A 486 17.45 -6.82 -27.24
C GLU A 486 16.69 -6.28 -26.00
N GLY A 487 15.97 -5.15 -26.12
CA GLY A 487 15.48 -4.35 -24.99
C GLY A 487 14.32 -4.94 -24.16
N PHE A 488 13.54 -5.89 -24.71
CA PHE A 488 12.38 -6.49 -24.03
C PHE A 488 12.39 -8.03 -24.07
N MET A 489 13.55 -8.66 -23.88
CA MET A 489 13.67 -10.13 -23.96
C MET A 489 12.81 -10.87 -22.92
N ASN A 490 12.40 -10.23 -21.82
CA ASN A 490 11.86 -10.90 -20.63
C ASN A 490 10.47 -10.42 -20.15
N LEU A 491 9.71 -9.68 -20.97
CA LEU A 491 8.42 -9.13 -20.55
C LEU A 491 7.36 -10.26 -20.43
N LYS A 492 6.87 -10.48 -19.20
CA LYS A 492 5.87 -11.54 -18.89
C LYS A 492 4.45 -11.02 -18.84
N GLU A 493 4.25 -9.80 -18.35
CA GLU A 493 2.93 -9.18 -18.18
C GLU A 493 2.89 -7.81 -18.85
N LEU A 494 1.94 -7.64 -19.78
CA LEU A 494 1.68 -6.38 -20.46
C LEU A 494 0.20 -6.02 -20.31
N SER A 495 -0.05 -4.84 -19.76
CA SER A 495 -1.40 -4.28 -19.61
C SER A 495 -1.42 -2.87 -20.18
N ILE A 496 -2.19 -2.65 -21.24
CA ILE A 496 -2.34 -1.32 -21.84
C ILE A 496 -3.80 -0.94 -21.98
N GLY A 497 -4.09 0.34 -21.79
CA GLY A 497 -5.42 0.80 -22.13
C GLY A 497 -5.70 2.28 -22.02
N ASN A 498 -6.85 2.68 -22.55
CA ASN A 498 -7.24 4.09 -22.68
C ASN A 498 -6.13 4.90 -23.39
N LEU A 499 -5.72 4.40 -24.55
CA LEU A 499 -4.67 4.95 -25.41
C LEU A 499 -5.21 5.11 -26.83
N GLU A 500 -5.04 6.30 -27.42
CA GLU A 500 -5.42 6.60 -28.79
C GLU A 500 -4.23 6.36 -29.75
N GLY A 501 -4.51 6.02 -31.00
CA GLY A 501 -3.50 5.82 -32.04
C GLY A 501 -2.79 4.46 -32.04
N VAL A 502 -2.98 3.59 -31.02
CA VAL A 502 -2.44 2.22 -31.04
C VAL A 502 -3.23 1.36 -32.01
N GLN A 503 -2.64 1.00 -33.14
CA GLN A 503 -3.29 0.13 -34.12
C GLN A 503 -2.93 -1.34 -33.97
N ASP A 504 -1.77 -1.63 -33.36
CA ASP A 504 -1.25 -2.98 -33.13
C ASP A 504 -0.22 -3.01 -31.99
N LEU A 505 0.08 -4.21 -31.49
CA LEU A 505 0.98 -4.41 -30.35
C LEU A 505 2.43 -4.02 -30.64
N MET A 506 2.89 -3.96 -31.89
CA MET A 506 4.28 -3.57 -32.20
C MET A 506 4.54 -2.10 -31.87
N GLN A 507 3.51 -1.25 -31.97
CA GLN A 507 3.60 0.18 -31.65
C GLN A 507 3.81 0.45 -30.15
N VAL A 508 3.51 -0.55 -29.30
CA VAL A 508 3.62 -0.47 -27.84
C VAL A 508 5.08 -0.47 -27.39
N GLY A 509 6.02 -1.00 -28.18
CA GLY A 509 7.45 -0.99 -27.86
C GLY A 509 8.05 0.42 -27.75
N CYS A 510 7.51 1.36 -28.52
CA CYS A 510 7.92 2.77 -28.47
C CYS A 510 7.46 3.48 -27.19
N LEU A 511 6.36 3.04 -26.55
CA LEU A 511 5.78 3.66 -25.34
C LEU A 511 6.75 3.74 -24.16
N ALA A 512 7.69 2.79 -24.10
CA ALA A 512 8.59 2.62 -22.97
C ALA A 512 10.00 3.19 -23.23
N THR A 513 10.46 3.22 -24.48
CA THR A 513 11.88 3.47 -24.79
C THR A 513 12.19 4.86 -25.34
N ASN A 514 11.19 5.69 -25.66
CA ASN A 514 11.34 7.03 -26.26
C ASN A 514 12.16 7.06 -27.57
N ARG A 515 12.41 5.91 -28.22
CA ARG A 515 13.15 5.86 -29.48
C ARG A 515 12.20 6.08 -30.67
N ARG A 516 12.52 7.08 -31.50
CA ARG A 516 11.95 7.28 -32.84
C ARG A 516 12.59 6.28 -33.81
N GLY A 517 12.07 5.05 -33.84
CA GLY A 517 12.63 4.02 -34.74
C GLY A 517 11.89 2.69 -34.79
N GLY A 518 10.82 2.50 -34.01
CA GLY A 518 10.01 1.28 -34.07
C GLY A 518 10.82 0.04 -33.68
N TYR A 519 10.96 -0.19 -32.38
CA TYR A 519 11.46 -1.48 -31.91
C TYR A 519 10.35 -2.51 -31.93
N GLU A 520 10.65 -3.68 -32.45
CA GLU A 520 9.78 -4.85 -32.30
C GLU A 520 9.77 -5.27 -30.83
N LEU A 521 8.60 -5.28 -30.19
CA LEU A 521 8.47 -5.95 -28.90
C LEU A 521 8.72 -7.45 -29.14
N SER A 522 9.74 -8.00 -28.49
CA SER A 522 9.86 -9.45 -28.37
C SER A 522 8.77 -9.94 -27.42
N VAL A 523 7.56 -10.09 -27.96
CA VAL A 523 6.41 -10.58 -27.20
C VAL A 523 6.53 -12.08 -26.90
N LEU A 524 7.56 -12.77 -27.40
CA LEU A 524 7.74 -14.23 -27.29
C LEU A 524 7.74 -14.76 -25.85
N SER A 525 8.19 -13.96 -24.88
CA SER A 525 8.18 -14.32 -23.45
C SER A 525 6.89 -13.94 -22.70
N LEU A 526 5.92 -13.31 -23.39
CA LEU A 526 4.71 -12.79 -22.78
C LEU A 526 3.78 -13.91 -22.32
N GLU A 527 3.45 -13.90 -21.03
CA GLU A 527 2.56 -14.87 -20.38
C GLU A 527 1.14 -14.31 -20.21
N LYS A 528 1.00 -12.99 -20.04
CA LYS A 528 -0.28 -12.31 -19.83
C LYS A 528 -0.36 -11.01 -20.64
N LEU A 529 -1.44 -10.88 -21.41
CA LEU A 529 -1.78 -9.67 -22.15
C LEU A 529 -3.16 -9.16 -21.75
N HIS A 530 -3.25 -7.90 -21.34
CA HIS A 530 -4.50 -7.20 -21.09
C HIS A 530 -4.57 -5.92 -21.93
N LEU A 531 -5.55 -5.87 -22.83
CA LEU A 531 -5.87 -4.72 -23.65
C LEU A 531 -7.22 -4.16 -23.19
N ASN A 532 -7.30 -2.86 -22.92
CA ASN A 532 -8.53 -2.22 -22.48
C ASN A 532 -8.73 -0.86 -23.17
N LEU A 533 -9.90 -0.53 -23.71
CA LEU A 533 -10.17 0.81 -24.26
C LEU A 533 -9.10 1.27 -25.28
N LEU A 534 -8.91 0.51 -26.36
CA LEU A 534 -8.01 0.87 -27.47
C LEU A 534 -8.85 1.09 -28.73
N PRO A 535 -9.31 2.32 -29.01
CA PRO A 535 -10.28 2.59 -30.07
C PRO A 535 -9.73 2.30 -31.48
N ASP A 536 -8.44 2.53 -31.72
CA ASP A 536 -7.81 2.39 -33.04
C ASP A 536 -7.20 1.01 -33.32
N MET A 537 -7.33 0.06 -32.38
CA MET A 537 -6.72 -1.26 -32.44
C MET A 537 -7.39 -2.14 -33.51
N ARG A 538 -6.75 -2.29 -34.67
CA ARG A 538 -7.28 -3.05 -35.83
C ARG A 538 -6.89 -4.51 -35.82
N SER A 539 -5.67 -4.79 -35.35
CA SER A 539 -5.14 -6.14 -35.15
C SER A 539 -4.30 -6.16 -33.87
N ILE A 540 -4.35 -7.24 -33.10
CA ILE A 540 -3.45 -7.39 -31.95
C ILE A 540 -2.05 -7.77 -32.43
N TRP A 541 -1.96 -8.64 -33.43
CA TRP A 541 -0.70 -9.26 -33.85
C TRP A 541 -0.31 -8.79 -35.25
N ARG A 542 0.98 -8.43 -35.43
CA ARG A 542 1.62 -8.19 -36.72
C ARG A 542 2.80 -9.17 -36.87
N GLY A 543 2.49 -10.46 -36.98
CA GLY A 543 3.47 -11.54 -37.05
C GLY A 543 3.22 -12.63 -36.01
N LEU A 544 4.27 -13.09 -35.35
CA LEU A 544 4.21 -14.23 -34.43
C LEU A 544 3.47 -13.90 -33.13
N VAL A 545 2.65 -14.85 -32.68
CA VAL A 545 1.99 -14.84 -31.36
C VAL A 545 2.92 -15.42 -30.30
N PRO A 546 2.92 -14.90 -29.05
CA PRO A 546 3.72 -15.47 -27.96
C PRO A 546 3.33 -16.92 -27.66
N SER A 547 4.31 -17.83 -27.77
CA SER A 547 4.09 -19.25 -27.47
C SER A 547 3.85 -19.54 -25.98
N ASN A 548 4.25 -18.61 -25.11
CA ASN A 548 4.07 -18.69 -23.66
C ASN A 548 2.77 -18.05 -23.16
N LEU A 549 1.91 -17.52 -24.05
CA LEU A 549 0.72 -16.78 -23.65
C LEU A 549 -0.26 -17.70 -22.90
N THR A 550 -0.53 -17.38 -21.63
CA THR A 550 -1.46 -18.13 -20.77
C THR A 550 -2.78 -17.40 -20.55
N SER A 551 -2.79 -16.08 -20.66
CA SER A 551 -3.98 -15.25 -20.44
C SER A 551 -4.04 -14.10 -21.44
N LEU A 552 -5.14 -14.02 -22.18
CA LEU A 552 -5.48 -12.89 -23.04
C LEU A 552 -6.81 -12.28 -22.60
N LYS A 553 -6.79 -10.98 -22.30
CA LYS A 553 -7.98 -10.19 -21.99
C LYS A 553 -8.07 -9.00 -22.93
N VAL A 554 -9.18 -8.86 -23.66
CA VAL A 554 -9.39 -7.80 -24.65
C VAL A 554 -10.72 -7.13 -24.36
N ASN A 555 -10.70 -5.88 -23.94
CA ASN A 555 -11.87 -5.14 -23.51
C ASN A 555 -11.97 -3.83 -24.28
N GLU A 556 -13.15 -3.51 -24.83
CA GLU A 556 -13.44 -2.22 -25.46
C GLU A 556 -12.45 -1.81 -26.58
N CYS A 557 -11.91 -2.79 -27.31
CA CYS A 557 -11.15 -2.56 -28.56
C CYS A 557 -12.14 -2.49 -29.73
N LYS A 558 -12.63 -1.28 -30.04
CA LYS A 558 -13.83 -1.11 -30.88
C LYS A 558 -13.64 -1.43 -32.36
N THR A 559 -12.45 -1.21 -32.92
CA THR A 559 -12.15 -1.44 -34.34
C THR A 559 -11.56 -2.82 -34.63
N LEU A 560 -11.36 -3.65 -33.60
CA LEU A 560 -10.77 -4.98 -33.71
C LEU A 560 -11.74 -5.94 -34.41
N ARG A 561 -11.33 -6.49 -35.56
CA ARG A 561 -12.17 -7.40 -36.37
C ARG A 561 -11.95 -8.89 -36.08
N HIS A 562 -10.71 -9.25 -35.73
CA HIS A 562 -10.32 -10.60 -35.34
C HIS A 562 -9.26 -10.58 -34.23
N VAL A 563 -9.14 -11.67 -33.47
CA VAL A 563 -8.16 -11.79 -32.38
C VAL A 563 -6.92 -12.56 -32.82
N PHE A 564 -7.10 -13.64 -33.58
CA PHE A 564 -6.03 -14.50 -34.10
C PHE A 564 -6.25 -14.82 -35.58
N THR A 565 -5.25 -15.41 -36.23
CA THR A 565 -5.39 -16.06 -37.54
C THR A 565 -5.06 -17.55 -37.47
N ASP A 566 -5.42 -18.32 -38.50
CA ASP A 566 -5.25 -19.78 -38.54
C ASP A 566 -3.79 -20.22 -38.30
N SER A 567 -2.83 -19.57 -38.95
CA SER A 567 -1.38 -19.79 -38.75
C SER A 567 -0.90 -19.63 -37.30
N MET A 568 -1.64 -18.92 -36.45
CA MET A 568 -1.26 -18.64 -35.07
C MET A 568 -1.67 -19.76 -34.09
N ILE A 569 -2.57 -20.68 -34.48
CA ILE A 569 -3.19 -21.65 -33.59
C ILE A 569 -2.16 -22.54 -32.88
N ALA A 570 -1.13 -22.98 -33.60
CA ALA A 570 -0.07 -23.82 -33.03
C ALA A 570 0.67 -23.15 -31.86
N SER A 571 0.77 -21.82 -31.87
CA SER A 571 1.41 -21.02 -30.81
C SER A 571 0.51 -20.82 -29.58
N LEU A 572 -0.80 -21.10 -29.67
CA LEU A 572 -1.78 -20.87 -28.61
C LEU A 572 -1.90 -22.05 -27.63
N ALA A 573 -0.98 -23.03 -27.70
CA ALA A 573 -1.03 -24.25 -26.90
C ALA A 573 -1.04 -24.00 -25.38
N GLN A 574 -0.45 -22.89 -24.90
CA GLN A 574 -0.37 -22.56 -23.47
C GLN A 574 -1.55 -21.73 -22.96
N LEU A 575 -2.46 -21.27 -23.83
CA LEU A 575 -3.53 -20.36 -23.45
C LEU A 575 -4.54 -21.05 -22.52
N LYS A 576 -4.76 -20.46 -21.35
CA LYS A 576 -5.68 -20.95 -20.30
C LYS A 576 -6.90 -20.06 -20.14
N VAL A 577 -6.77 -18.77 -20.41
CA VAL A 577 -7.82 -17.76 -20.22
C VAL A 577 -7.92 -16.89 -21.48
N LEU A 578 -9.12 -16.84 -22.05
CA LEU A 578 -9.50 -15.91 -23.11
C LEU A 578 -10.77 -15.16 -22.68
N GLU A 579 -10.65 -13.86 -22.45
CA GLU A 579 -11.77 -12.99 -22.11
C GLU A 579 -11.85 -11.86 -23.14
N ILE A 580 -12.98 -11.74 -23.84
CA ILE A 580 -13.20 -10.68 -24.84
C ILE A 580 -14.51 -9.98 -24.50
N SER A 581 -14.46 -8.66 -24.28
CA SER A 581 -15.63 -7.88 -23.87
C SER A 581 -15.76 -6.60 -24.68
N ASN A 582 -16.98 -6.27 -25.12
CA ASN A 582 -17.35 -4.99 -25.71
C ASN A 582 -16.51 -4.60 -26.96
N CYS A 583 -16.06 -5.59 -27.75
CA CYS A 583 -15.44 -5.35 -29.06
C CYS A 583 -16.52 -5.33 -30.14
N GLU A 584 -16.98 -4.13 -30.50
CA GLU A 584 -18.16 -3.91 -31.36
C GLU A 584 -17.99 -4.43 -32.79
N GLU A 585 -16.80 -4.23 -33.39
CA GLU A 585 -16.48 -4.65 -34.77
C GLU A 585 -15.94 -6.09 -34.87
N LEU A 586 -15.89 -6.84 -33.77
CA LEU A 586 -15.35 -8.20 -33.78
C LEU A 586 -16.27 -9.15 -34.55
N GLU A 587 -15.80 -9.62 -35.71
CA GLU A 587 -16.55 -10.50 -36.61
C GLU A 587 -16.23 -11.98 -36.36
N GLN A 588 -14.98 -12.29 -36.02
CA GLN A 588 -14.47 -13.65 -35.82
C GLN A 588 -13.41 -13.66 -34.70
N ILE A 589 -13.29 -14.72 -33.91
CA ILE A 589 -12.17 -14.85 -32.96
C ILE A 589 -10.89 -15.24 -33.72
N ILE A 590 -11.02 -16.15 -34.68
CA ILE A 590 -9.94 -16.63 -35.55
C ILE A 590 -10.35 -16.35 -36.99
N ALA A 591 -9.53 -15.60 -37.72
CA ALA A 591 -9.71 -15.31 -39.14
C ALA A 591 -8.81 -16.22 -40.00
N LYS A 592 -9.24 -16.47 -41.24
CA LYS A 592 -8.37 -17.09 -42.25
C LYS A 592 -7.21 -16.15 -42.57
N ASP A 593 -6.02 -16.71 -42.80
CA ASP A 593 -4.90 -15.93 -43.31
C ASP A 593 -5.29 -15.35 -44.70
N ASN A 594 -4.98 -14.07 -44.94
CA ASN A 594 -5.25 -13.46 -46.25
C ASN A 594 -4.19 -13.99 -47.23
N ASP A 595 -4.60 -14.84 -48.17
CA ASP A 595 -3.74 -15.51 -49.15
C ASP A 595 -2.77 -14.54 -49.85
N ASP A 596 -1.47 -14.83 -49.73
CA ASP A 596 -0.53 -14.75 -50.86
C ASP A 596 0.02 -16.17 -51.07
N GLU A 597 -0.03 -16.64 -52.30
CA GLU A 597 0.38 -17.98 -52.75
C GLU A 597 1.77 -18.36 -52.22
N ASN A 598 1.88 -19.20 -51.17
CA ASN A 598 2.80 -20.36 -51.10
C ASN A 598 3.04 -21.02 -49.73
N ASP A 599 2.46 -20.58 -48.61
CA ASP A 599 2.71 -21.28 -47.35
C ASP A 599 1.59 -22.29 -47.02
N ARG A 600 1.85 -23.54 -47.43
CA ARG A 600 1.22 -24.73 -46.83
C ARG A 600 1.46 -24.70 -45.30
N ILE A 601 0.60 -25.39 -44.55
CA ILE A 601 0.57 -25.62 -43.08
C ILE A 601 -0.60 -24.83 -42.48
N LEU A 602 -1.86 -25.21 -42.67
CA LEU A 602 -2.52 -26.28 -41.93
C LEU A 602 -3.56 -26.93 -42.85
N SER A 603 -3.49 -28.24 -43.00
CA SER A 603 -4.59 -28.99 -43.63
C SER A 603 -5.79 -28.98 -42.67
N GLY A 604 -7.03 -29.06 -43.18
CA GLY A 604 -8.24 -29.06 -42.33
C GLY A 604 -8.24 -30.13 -41.22
N SER A 605 -7.40 -31.17 -41.33
CA SER A 605 -7.14 -32.16 -40.28
C SER A 605 -6.34 -31.65 -39.07
N ASP A 606 -5.51 -30.60 -39.23
CA ASP A 606 -4.67 -30.07 -38.15
C ASP A 606 -5.47 -29.14 -37.20
N LEU A 607 -6.53 -28.50 -37.71
CA LEU A 607 -7.49 -27.70 -36.93
C LEU A 607 -8.37 -28.55 -36.00
N GLN A 608 -8.62 -29.81 -36.37
CA GLN A 608 -9.53 -30.73 -35.70
C GLN A 608 -9.01 -31.33 -34.39
N SER A 609 -7.75 -31.11 -33.99
CA SER A 609 -7.19 -31.75 -32.78
C SER A 609 -6.27 -30.88 -31.92
N SER A 610 -5.86 -29.71 -32.41
CA SER A 610 -4.75 -28.94 -31.80
C SER A 610 -5.14 -27.57 -31.22
N CYS A 611 -6.38 -27.12 -31.38
CA CYS A 611 -6.73 -25.77 -30.96
C CYS A 611 -7.04 -25.65 -29.46
N PHE A 612 -6.41 -24.68 -28.79
CA PHE A 612 -6.64 -24.33 -27.38
C PHE A 612 -6.63 -25.52 -26.39
N PRO A 613 -5.64 -26.44 -26.43
CA PRO A 613 -5.64 -27.68 -25.65
C PRO A 613 -5.60 -27.48 -24.13
N ASN A 614 -5.22 -26.27 -23.68
CA ASN A 614 -5.13 -25.91 -22.27
C ASN A 614 -6.14 -24.84 -21.83
N LEU A 615 -7.07 -24.44 -22.70
CA LEU A 615 -8.03 -23.38 -22.38
C LEU A 615 -9.00 -23.87 -21.31
N ARG A 616 -9.10 -23.11 -20.21
CA ARG A 616 -9.95 -23.41 -19.06
C ARG A 616 -11.12 -22.45 -18.93
N ARG A 617 -10.93 -21.19 -19.35
CA ARG A 617 -11.95 -20.15 -19.28
C ARG A 617 -12.06 -19.42 -20.61
N LEU A 618 -13.26 -19.43 -21.16
CA LEU A 618 -13.67 -18.62 -22.29
C LEU A 618 -14.85 -17.75 -21.88
N GLU A 619 -14.67 -16.43 -21.98
CA GLU A 619 -15.73 -15.46 -21.69
C GLU A 619 -15.84 -14.43 -22.82
N ILE A 620 -17.02 -14.34 -23.39
CA ILE A 620 -17.36 -13.40 -24.46
C ILE A 620 -18.53 -12.56 -23.99
N ARG A 621 -18.38 -11.23 -24.04
CA ARG A 621 -19.43 -10.30 -23.62
C ARG A 621 -19.56 -9.14 -24.60
N GLY A 622 -20.77 -8.79 -25.03
CA GLY A 622 -20.98 -7.54 -25.77
C GLY A 622 -20.32 -7.46 -27.14
N CYS A 623 -19.87 -8.60 -27.71
CA CYS A 623 -19.30 -8.68 -29.06
C CYS A 623 -20.44 -8.87 -30.07
N ASN A 624 -20.92 -7.77 -30.65
CA ASN A 624 -22.20 -7.75 -31.35
C ASN A 624 -22.15 -8.24 -32.80
N LYS A 625 -21.03 -8.10 -33.53
CA LYS A 625 -20.88 -8.61 -34.91
C LYS A 625 -20.43 -10.07 -35.00
N LEU A 626 -20.08 -10.68 -33.87
CA LEU A 626 -19.59 -12.04 -33.81
C LEU A 626 -20.73 -13.02 -34.11
N LYS A 627 -20.63 -13.79 -35.20
CA LYS A 627 -21.66 -14.76 -35.61
C LYS A 627 -21.53 -16.13 -34.92
N SER A 628 -20.30 -16.55 -34.66
CA SER A 628 -19.97 -17.76 -33.89
C SER A 628 -18.63 -17.59 -33.16
N LEU A 629 -18.37 -18.37 -32.11
CA LEU A 629 -17.10 -18.28 -31.39
C LEU A 629 -15.98 -19.00 -32.15
N PHE A 630 -16.24 -20.26 -32.51
CA PHE A 630 -15.34 -21.13 -33.26
C PHE A 630 -16.11 -21.98 -34.27
N PRO A 631 -15.47 -22.43 -35.36
CA PRO A 631 -15.92 -23.57 -36.14
C PRO A 631 -16.11 -24.83 -35.29
N VAL A 632 -17.08 -25.68 -35.63
CA VAL A 632 -17.42 -26.88 -34.86
C VAL A 632 -16.27 -27.90 -34.80
N ALA A 633 -15.44 -27.99 -35.85
CA ALA A 633 -14.23 -28.83 -35.84
C ALA A 633 -13.27 -28.52 -34.69
N MET A 634 -13.27 -27.29 -34.17
CA MET A 634 -12.34 -26.86 -33.12
C MET A 634 -12.81 -27.23 -31.72
N ALA A 635 -14.08 -27.62 -31.56
CA ALA A 635 -14.65 -27.99 -30.27
C ALA A 635 -13.95 -29.21 -29.63
N SER A 636 -13.46 -30.15 -30.45
CA SER A 636 -12.71 -31.34 -30.03
C SER A 636 -11.39 -31.00 -29.33
N GLY A 637 -10.82 -29.83 -29.60
CA GLY A 637 -9.58 -29.33 -28.97
C GLY A 637 -9.80 -28.78 -27.56
N LEU A 638 -11.03 -28.37 -27.22
CA LEU A 638 -11.39 -27.68 -25.97
C LEU A 638 -11.58 -28.63 -24.76
N LYS A 639 -10.77 -29.69 -24.67
CA LYS A 639 -10.95 -30.79 -23.69
C LYS A 639 -10.86 -30.33 -22.23
N LYS A 640 -10.09 -29.27 -21.95
CA LYS A 640 -9.87 -28.73 -20.59
C LYS A 640 -10.75 -27.54 -20.23
N LEU A 641 -11.73 -27.19 -21.09
CA LEU A 641 -12.59 -26.04 -20.87
C LEU A 641 -13.49 -26.29 -19.65
N GLN A 642 -13.39 -25.41 -18.65
CA GLN A 642 -14.16 -25.51 -17.40
C GLN A 642 -15.28 -24.50 -17.34
N ILE A 643 -15.05 -23.30 -17.90
CA ILE A 643 -15.97 -22.18 -17.88
C ILE A 643 -16.17 -21.69 -19.32
N LEU A 644 -17.42 -21.73 -19.78
CA LEU A 644 -17.88 -21.07 -20.99
C LEU A 644 -18.98 -20.07 -20.66
N LYS A 645 -18.70 -18.78 -20.87
CA LYS A 645 -19.65 -17.69 -20.64
C LYS A 645 -19.82 -16.86 -21.90
N VAL A 646 -21.05 -16.71 -22.37
CA VAL A 646 -21.38 -15.88 -23.52
C VAL A 646 -22.55 -14.99 -23.14
N ARG A 647 -22.32 -13.67 -23.17
CA ARG A 647 -23.30 -12.69 -22.70
C ARG A 647 -23.46 -11.52 -23.66
N GLU A 648 -24.67 -11.00 -23.78
CA GLU A 648 -24.91 -9.70 -24.43
C GLU A 648 -24.40 -9.60 -25.90
N SER A 649 -24.33 -10.73 -26.63
CA SER A 649 -23.89 -10.77 -28.03
C SER A 649 -25.09 -10.89 -28.97
N SER A 650 -25.49 -9.76 -29.56
CA SER A 650 -26.79 -9.65 -30.24
C SER A 650 -26.90 -10.35 -31.60
N GLN A 651 -25.82 -10.53 -32.37
CA GLN A 651 -25.85 -11.22 -33.68
C GLN A 651 -25.25 -12.63 -33.64
N LEU A 652 -24.91 -13.15 -32.47
CA LEU A 652 -24.39 -14.51 -32.34
C LEU A 652 -25.48 -15.51 -32.73
N LEU A 653 -25.21 -16.32 -33.76
CA LEU A 653 -26.13 -17.33 -34.28
C LEU A 653 -25.91 -18.69 -33.60
N GLY A 654 -24.67 -18.99 -33.21
CA GLY A 654 -24.36 -20.15 -32.39
C GLY A 654 -23.03 -20.06 -31.68
N VAL A 655 -22.82 -20.92 -30.68
CA VAL A 655 -21.54 -21.01 -29.97
C VAL A 655 -20.48 -21.58 -30.92
N PHE A 656 -20.80 -22.68 -31.60
CA PHE A 656 -19.98 -23.32 -32.61
C PHE A 656 -20.62 -23.19 -34.00
N GLY A 657 -19.90 -22.57 -34.95
CA GLY A 657 -20.34 -22.31 -36.32
C GLY A 657 -20.05 -23.45 -37.30
N GLN A 658 -20.49 -23.28 -38.54
CA GLN A 658 -20.27 -24.25 -39.64
C GLN A 658 -18.80 -24.29 -40.08
N ASP A 659 -18.30 -25.47 -40.44
CA ASP A 659 -17.01 -25.61 -41.11
C ASP A 659 -17.18 -25.33 -42.61
N ASP A 660 -16.46 -24.34 -43.16
CA ASP A 660 -16.42 -24.11 -44.62
C ASP A 660 -15.78 -25.28 -45.40
N LEU A 661 -15.17 -26.25 -44.69
CA LEU A 661 -14.28 -27.28 -45.26
C LEU A 661 -14.78 -28.73 -45.12
N ALA A 662 -15.92 -28.98 -44.46
CA ALA A 662 -16.40 -30.34 -44.21
C ALA A 662 -17.60 -30.71 -45.11
N SER A 663 -17.32 -31.48 -46.17
CA SER A 663 -18.36 -32.32 -46.77
C SER A 663 -18.66 -33.53 -45.86
N PRO A 664 -19.90 -34.05 -45.84
CA PRO A 664 -20.36 -34.97 -44.80
C PRO A 664 -19.92 -36.41 -45.12
N VAL A 665 -18.67 -36.77 -44.78
CA VAL A 665 -18.25 -38.18 -44.80
C VAL A 665 -17.38 -38.48 -43.58
N ASN A 666 -18.01 -39.07 -42.56
CA ASN A 666 -17.38 -39.75 -41.40
C ASN A 666 -16.80 -38.89 -40.25
N VAL A 667 -17.41 -37.77 -39.87
CA VAL A 667 -17.12 -37.14 -38.56
C VAL A 667 -18.06 -37.73 -37.51
N GLU A 668 -17.52 -38.16 -36.37
CA GLU A 668 -18.33 -38.51 -35.19
C GLU A 668 -19.27 -37.35 -34.86
N LYS A 669 -20.59 -37.58 -34.95
CA LYS A 669 -21.62 -36.57 -34.66
C LYS A 669 -21.75 -36.22 -33.17
N GLU A 670 -20.93 -36.82 -32.32
CA GLU A 670 -20.96 -36.65 -30.87
C GLU A 670 -19.65 -36.01 -30.39
N MET A 671 -19.75 -34.81 -29.83
CA MET A 671 -18.63 -34.02 -29.34
C MET A 671 -18.66 -33.98 -27.81
N VAL A 672 -17.51 -34.16 -27.15
CA VAL A 672 -17.46 -34.21 -25.68
C VAL A 672 -16.60 -33.07 -25.13
N LEU A 673 -17.17 -32.28 -24.23
CA LEU A 673 -16.44 -31.31 -23.40
C LEU A 673 -16.38 -31.84 -21.96
N PRO A 674 -15.37 -32.69 -21.62
CA PRO A 674 -15.39 -33.49 -20.40
C PRO A 674 -15.26 -32.67 -19.13
N ASP A 675 -14.46 -31.60 -19.16
CA ASP A 675 -14.14 -30.77 -17.99
C ASP A 675 -15.10 -29.59 -17.78
N LEU A 676 -16.10 -29.41 -18.65
CA LEU A 676 -16.99 -28.24 -18.61
C LEU A 676 -17.88 -28.30 -17.38
N ARG A 677 -17.70 -27.35 -16.46
CA ARG A 677 -18.44 -27.26 -15.19
C ARG A 677 -19.51 -26.17 -15.22
N TRP A 678 -19.27 -25.13 -15.99
CA TRP A 678 -20.06 -23.91 -16.02
C TRP A 678 -20.35 -23.48 -17.46
N LEU A 679 -21.62 -23.55 -17.84
CA LEU A 679 -22.11 -23.02 -19.12
C LEU A 679 -23.14 -21.92 -18.86
N PHE A 680 -22.82 -20.69 -19.28
CA PHE A 680 -23.70 -19.54 -19.14
C PHE A 680 -23.95 -18.88 -20.50
N LEU A 681 -25.22 -18.86 -20.93
CA LEU A 681 -25.71 -18.18 -22.11
C LEU A 681 -26.75 -17.15 -21.66
N ASP A 682 -26.45 -15.85 -21.78
CA ASP A 682 -27.30 -14.79 -21.23
C ASP A 682 -27.46 -13.63 -22.22
N ARG A 683 -28.69 -13.15 -22.44
CA ARG A 683 -28.99 -12.03 -23.36
C ARG A 683 -28.44 -12.25 -24.78
N LEU A 684 -28.78 -13.38 -25.40
CA LEU A 684 -28.39 -13.74 -26.77
C LEU A 684 -29.64 -13.80 -27.68
N PRO A 685 -30.14 -12.66 -28.20
CA PRO A 685 -31.41 -12.61 -28.92
C PRO A 685 -31.42 -13.33 -30.28
N SER A 686 -30.26 -13.52 -30.91
CA SER A 686 -30.14 -14.14 -32.23
C SER A 686 -29.65 -15.59 -32.22
N ILE A 687 -29.27 -16.13 -31.05
CA ILE A 687 -28.71 -17.48 -30.98
C ILE A 687 -29.80 -18.50 -31.34
N VAL A 688 -29.52 -19.33 -32.35
CA VAL A 688 -30.42 -20.36 -32.85
C VAL A 688 -29.97 -21.74 -32.37
N TYR A 689 -28.66 -21.99 -32.37
CA TYR A 689 -28.10 -23.29 -32.05
C TYR A 689 -26.87 -23.18 -31.15
N PHE A 690 -26.58 -24.22 -30.37
CA PHE A 690 -25.30 -24.37 -29.70
C PHE A 690 -24.20 -24.75 -30.72
N SER A 691 -24.50 -25.63 -31.68
CA SER A 691 -23.64 -26.07 -32.78
C SER A 691 -24.41 -26.19 -34.10
N HIS A 692 -23.79 -25.80 -35.21
CA HIS A 692 -24.33 -26.01 -36.57
C HIS A 692 -24.21 -27.49 -36.98
N GLU A 693 -25.14 -28.05 -37.78
CA GLU A 693 -25.12 -29.42 -38.40
C GLU A 693 -25.47 -30.67 -37.55
N CYS A 694 -26.37 -30.60 -36.56
CA CYS A 694 -26.80 -31.80 -35.79
C CYS A 694 -25.65 -32.51 -35.03
N TYR A 695 -24.64 -31.77 -34.57
CA TYR A 695 -23.65 -32.32 -33.64
C TYR A 695 -24.22 -32.30 -32.22
N ASP A 696 -24.27 -33.47 -31.60
CA ASP A 696 -24.66 -33.64 -30.21
C ASP A 696 -23.45 -33.34 -29.31
N PHE A 697 -23.61 -32.44 -28.35
CA PHE A 697 -22.57 -32.15 -27.37
C PHE A 697 -22.87 -32.84 -26.06
N LEU A 698 -21.87 -33.51 -25.47
CA LEU A 698 -21.94 -34.08 -24.14
C LEU A 698 -21.11 -33.27 -23.13
N PHE A 699 -21.67 -33.07 -21.94
CA PHE A 699 -21.05 -32.38 -20.81
C PHE A 699 -21.05 -33.26 -19.54
N PRO A 700 -20.16 -34.27 -19.45
CA PRO A 700 -20.08 -35.17 -18.30
C PRO A 700 -19.87 -34.49 -16.94
N GLY A 701 -19.13 -33.37 -16.92
CA GLY A 701 -18.76 -32.66 -15.70
C GLY A 701 -19.62 -31.43 -15.36
N LEU A 702 -20.75 -31.20 -16.07
CA LEU A 702 -21.50 -29.96 -15.96
C LEU A 702 -22.21 -29.83 -14.62
N GLY A 703 -21.76 -28.87 -13.80
CA GLY A 703 -22.36 -28.57 -12.50
C GLY A 703 -23.36 -27.41 -12.53
N THR A 704 -23.26 -26.52 -13.51
CA THR A 704 -24.14 -25.35 -13.63
C THR A 704 -24.40 -25.02 -15.09
N LEU A 705 -25.68 -24.97 -15.46
CA LEU A 705 -26.18 -24.50 -16.74
C LEU A 705 -27.13 -23.33 -16.48
N GLU A 706 -26.84 -22.19 -17.09
CA GLU A 706 -27.73 -21.03 -17.08
C GLU A 706 -27.98 -20.56 -18.51
N VAL A 707 -29.26 -20.55 -18.92
CA VAL A 707 -29.70 -20.04 -20.22
C VAL A 707 -30.79 -19.01 -19.96
N CYS A 708 -30.44 -17.74 -20.12
CA CYS A 708 -31.30 -16.59 -19.80
C CYS A 708 -31.47 -15.71 -21.04
N GLN A 709 -32.71 -15.31 -21.34
CA GLN A 709 -33.01 -14.34 -22.41
C GLN A 709 -32.41 -14.73 -23.79
N CYS A 710 -32.59 -16.00 -24.20
CA CYS A 710 -32.16 -16.57 -25.48
C CYS A 710 -33.38 -17.10 -26.28
N PRO A 711 -34.25 -16.23 -26.83
CA PRO A 711 -35.59 -16.59 -27.30
C PRO A 711 -35.63 -17.45 -28.57
N LYS A 712 -34.56 -17.46 -29.38
CA LYS A 712 -34.49 -18.22 -30.64
C LYS A 712 -33.76 -19.57 -30.52
N LEU A 713 -33.27 -19.90 -29.33
CA LEU A 713 -32.44 -21.08 -29.12
C LEU A 713 -33.28 -22.35 -29.28
N ALA A 714 -33.03 -23.12 -30.34
CA ALA A 714 -33.69 -24.39 -30.63
C ALA A 714 -32.98 -25.59 -29.97
N THR A 715 -31.74 -25.42 -29.51
CA THR A 715 -30.98 -26.49 -28.85
C THR A 715 -31.65 -26.95 -27.56
N LYS A 716 -31.94 -28.25 -27.47
CA LYS A 716 -32.46 -28.89 -26.27
C LYS A 716 -31.32 -29.33 -25.38
N PHE A 717 -31.35 -28.90 -24.11
CA PHE A 717 -30.47 -29.41 -23.08
C PHE A 717 -31.19 -30.51 -22.30
N ALA A 718 -30.68 -31.75 -22.38
CA ALA A 718 -31.31 -32.92 -21.79
C ALA A 718 -30.29 -33.79 -21.05
N THR A 719 -30.77 -34.66 -20.16
CA THR A 719 -29.93 -35.74 -19.60
C THR A 719 -30.05 -36.97 -20.49
N THR A 720 -28.92 -37.46 -20.98
CA THR A 720 -28.83 -38.71 -21.75
C THR A 720 -29.20 -39.91 -20.88
N SER A 721 -29.47 -41.06 -21.52
CA SER A 721 -29.73 -42.34 -20.84
C SER A 721 -28.60 -42.81 -19.91
N LYS A 722 -27.39 -42.26 -20.06
CA LYS A 722 -26.22 -42.49 -19.20
C LYS A 722 -26.09 -41.46 -18.05
N GLY A 723 -27.07 -40.57 -17.88
CA GLY A 723 -27.06 -39.52 -16.85
C GLY A 723 -26.17 -38.31 -17.17
N LEU A 724 -25.61 -38.22 -18.38
CA LEU A 724 -24.77 -37.11 -18.83
C LEU A 724 -25.64 -36.00 -19.40
N MET A 725 -25.34 -34.73 -19.11
CA MET A 725 -26.00 -33.60 -19.79
C MET A 725 -25.58 -33.54 -21.25
N SER A 726 -26.52 -33.30 -22.16
CA SER A 726 -26.29 -33.12 -23.59
C SER A 726 -26.96 -31.87 -24.13
N ALA A 727 -26.39 -31.29 -25.19
CA ALA A 727 -27.01 -30.27 -26.04
C ALA A 727 -27.26 -30.86 -27.43
N GLN A 728 -28.53 -30.98 -27.81
CA GLN A 728 -28.95 -31.55 -29.09
C GLN A 728 -29.60 -30.47 -29.96
N SER A 729 -29.17 -30.37 -31.21
CA SER A 729 -29.81 -29.50 -32.21
C SER A 729 -30.87 -30.29 -32.97
N GLU A 730 -32.10 -29.78 -33.02
CA GLU A 730 -33.20 -30.35 -33.83
C GLU A 730 -33.15 -29.92 -35.29
#